data_AF-A0A2I0I045-F1
#
_entry.id   AF-A0A2I0I045-F1
#
_cell.length_a   1.000
_cell.length_b   1.000
_cell.length_c   1.000
_cell.angle_alpha   90.00
_cell.angle_beta   90.00
_cell.angle_gamma   90.00
#
_symmetry.space_group_name_H-M   'P 1'
#
loop_
_entity.id
_entity.type
_entity.pdbx_description
1 polymer ?
#
loop_
_entity_poly.entity_id
_entity_poly.type
_entity_poly.pdbx_seq_one_letter_code
_entity_poly.pdbx_strand_id
1 'polypeptide(L)'
;DFASPEFASGYCFPDSASTLPLSGLRVPGLCVRLLLSGLRVHFTAFMTSRPRSLRPVTAFRTPRPLYCFQDFASPDFAFGYCVPDSASTLPLSGLRVPGLCVRLLRSGLRVHFTAFRTSRPRTLRSVTAFRTPRPLYRFQDFASPDFASGYCFPDSASTLLLSGLRVPGLCVRTSRPWTLGPVTAFQTPRPLYCFQDFASPDFAFGYCFPDSASTLPLSGIASPDFAFGYCFPDSASTLPLSGIASPDFAFGYCFPDSASTLPLSGIASPDFAFGYCFPDSASTLPLSGIASPDFAFGYCFPDSASTLPLSGIASPDFAFGYCFPDSASTLPLSGIASPDFAFGYCFPDSASTLPLSGIASPDFAFGYCFPDSASTLPLSGIASPDFAFGYCFPDSASTLPLSGIASPDFAFGYCFPDSASTLPLSGIASPDFAFGYCFPDSASTLPLSGIASPDFAFGYCFPDSASTLPLSGIASPDFAFGYCFPDSASTLPLSGIASPDFAFGYCFPDSASTLPLSGIASPDFAFGYCFPDSASTLPLSGIASPDFAFGYCFPDSASTLPLSGIASPDFAFGYCFPDSASTLPLSGIASPDFAFGYCFPDSASTLPLSGIASPDFAFGYCFPDSASTLPLSGIASPDFAFGYCFPDSASTLPLSGIASPDFAFGYCFPDSASTLPLSGIASPDFAFGYCFPDSASTLPLSGIASPDFAFGYCFPDSASTLPLSGIASPDFAFGYCFPDSASTLPLSGIASPDFAFGYCFPDSASTLPLSGIASPDFAFGYCFPDSASTLPLSGIASPDFAFGYCFPDSASTLPLSGIASPDFAFGYCFPDSASTLPLSGIASPDFAFGYCFPDSASTLPLSGIASPDFAFGYCFPDSASTLPLSGIASPDFAFGYCFPDSASTLPLSGIASPDFAFGYCFPDSASTLPLSGIASPDFAFGYCFPDSASTLPLSGIASPDFAFGYCFPDSASTLLLSGLRVPGHCVRLLLSGLRVDFIAFRTSRPRTLRP
;
A
#
# COMPACT_ATOMS: atom_id res chain seq x y z
N ASP A 1 29.86 -47.15 -40.83
CA ASP A 1 31.16 -46.55 -40.48
C ASP A 1 30.99 -45.25 -39.70
N PHE A 2 32.08 -44.73 -39.13
CA PHE A 2 32.32 -43.41 -38.47
C PHE A 2 31.20 -42.33 -38.49
N ALA A 3 30.98 -41.50 -37.46
CA ALA A 3 31.48 -41.42 -36.07
C ALA A 3 30.64 -40.40 -35.25
N SER A 4 30.85 -40.33 -33.92
CA SER A 4 30.22 -39.38 -32.97
C SER A 4 30.63 -37.90 -33.23
N PRO A 5 29.90 -36.86 -32.73
CA PRO A 5 29.59 -36.69 -31.29
C PRO A 5 28.17 -36.26 -30.89
N GLU A 6 27.72 -36.85 -29.77
CA GLU A 6 27.04 -36.22 -28.61
C GLU A 6 26.20 -34.94 -28.80
N PHE A 7 24.87 -35.11 -28.76
CA PHE A 7 23.99 -34.34 -27.85
C PHE A 7 23.01 -35.31 -27.20
N ALA A 8 22.72 -35.14 -25.91
CA ALA A 8 21.96 -36.11 -25.11
C ALA A 8 20.71 -35.48 -24.47
N SER A 9 19.56 -35.64 -25.14
CA SER A 9 18.24 -35.28 -24.63
C SER A 9 17.24 -36.42 -24.84
N GLY A 10 17.16 -37.30 -23.85
CA GLY A 10 16.08 -38.27 -23.65
C GLY A 10 15.83 -38.37 -22.13
N TYR A 11 14.63 -38.67 -21.64
CA TYR A 11 13.46 -39.31 -22.24
C TYR A 11 12.21 -38.47 -21.87
N CYS A 12 11.20 -38.29 -22.74
CA CYS A 12 10.24 -39.27 -23.26
C CYS A 12 9.41 -39.97 -22.15
N PHE A 13 8.14 -39.58 -22.04
CA PHE A 13 7.09 -40.28 -21.27
C PHE A 13 6.64 -41.56 -21.99
N PRO A 14 5.98 -42.47 -21.24
CA PRO A 14 4.90 -43.27 -21.82
C PRO A 14 3.64 -43.37 -20.94
N ASP A 15 2.49 -43.15 -21.58
CA ASP A 15 1.16 -43.76 -21.39
C ASP A 15 0.47 -43.81 -20.01
N SER A 16 -0.43 -42.84 -19.82
CA SER A 16 -1.89 -43.07 -19.85
C SER A 16 -2.48 -44.32 -19.16
N ALA A 17 -3.06 -44.12 -17.97
CA ALA A 17 -4.14 -44.96 -17.42
C ALA A 17 -5.05 -44.16 -16.48
N SER A 18 -6.31 -43.95 -16.84
CA SER A 18 -7.25 -43.11 -16.08
C SER A 18 -8.24 -43.93 -15.24
N THR A 19 -8.32 -43.68 -13.92
CA THR A 19 -9.57 -43.75 -13.15
C THR A 19 -9.46 -43.18 -11.72
N LEU A 20 -10.53 -42.47 -11.34
CA LEU A 20 -11.02 -42.05 -10.00
C LEU A 20 -10.64 -42.93 -8.79
N PRO A 21 -10.81 -42.43 -7.54
CA PRO A 21 -10.49 -41.08 -7.02
C PRO A 21 -9.80 -41.15 -5.63
N LEU A 22 -9.15 -40.08 -5.15
CA LEU A 22 -8.67 -40.07 -3.74
C LEU A 22 -8.56 -38.67 -3.12
N SER A 23 -9.04 -38.55 -1.88
CA SER A 23 -8.96 -37.35 -1.07
C SER A 23 -7.74 -37.36 -0.15
N GLY A 24 -6.91 -36.31 -0.28
CA GLY A 24 -6.02 -35.79 0.77
C GLY A 24 -4.79 -36.63 1.15
N LEU A 25 -3.60 -36.13 0.79
CA LEU A 25 -2.52 -35.86 1.76
C LEU A 25 -1.36 -35.07 1.14
N ARG A 26 -0.98 -33.97 1.82
CA ARG A 26 0.34 -33.30 1.88
C ARG A 26 1.39 -33.67 0.81
N VAL A 27 1.71 -32.71 -0.06
CA VAL A 27 3.02 -32.67 -0.73
C VAL A 27 4.09 -32.12 0.25
N PRO A 28 5.24 -32.79 0.44
CA PRO A 28 6.37 -32.27 1.19
C PRO A 28 7.46 -31.70 0.27
N GLY A 29 8.08 -30.58 0.64
CA GLY A 29 9.38 -30.16 0.05
C GLY A 29 9.50 -28.71 -0.38
N LEU A 30 9.44 -27.75 0.56
CA LEU A 30 9.89 -26.38 0.31
C LEU A 30 11.17 -26.07 1.12
N CYS A 31 12.32 -26.51 0.62
CA CYS A 31 13.61 -26.19 1.22
C CYS A 31 14.15 -24.85 0.70
N VAL A 32 13.55 -23.74 1.17
CA VAL A 32 14.10 -22.40 0.91
C VAL A 32 15.48 -22.27 1.54
N ARG A 33 16.51 -22.34 0.69
CA ARG A 33 17.92 -22.26 1.09
C ARG A 33 18.33 -20.79 1.14
N LEU A 34 17.87 -20.08 2.17
CA LEU A 34 18.25 -18.70 2.45
C LEU A 34 19.78 -18.56 2.52
N LEU A 35 20.36 -18.01 1.45
CA LEU A 35 21.78 -17.76 1.27
C LEU A 35 21.97 -16.24 1.19
N LEU A 36 21.89 -15.60 2.34
CA LEU A 36 22.16 -14.17 2.48
C LEU A 36 23.64 -13.95 2.81
N SER A 37 24.26 -13.05 2.05
CA SER A 37 25.69 -12.75 2.10
C SER A 37 26.07 -12.03 3.39
N GLY A 38 27.29 -12.31 3.88
CA GLY A 38 27.80 -11.65 5.07
C GLY A 38 28.34 -10.26 4.77
N LEU A 39 27.53 -9.21 5.00
CA LEU A 39 28.04 -7.84 5.08
C LEU A 39 28.59 -7.58 6.48
N ARG A 40 29.86 -7.15 6.57
CA ARG A 40 30.42 -6.57 7.81
C ARG A 40 30.44 -5.06 7.67
N VAL A 41 29.61 -4.37 8.44
CA VAL A 41 29.79 -2.95 8.75
C VAL A 41 30.00 -2.81 10.27
N HIS A 42 30.73 -1.79 10.68
CA HIS A 42 31.22 -1.65 12.05
C HIS A 42 30.16 -1.06 12.98
N PHE A 43 29.89 -1.73 14.11
CA PHE A 43 29.30 -1.06 15.28
C PHE A 43 30.36 -0.15 15.91
N THR A 44 30.23 1.16 15.67
CA THR A 44 31.04 2.19 16.32
C THR A 44 30.36 2.59 17.63
N ALA A 45 30.99 2.30 18.77
CA ALA A 45 30.44 2.63 20.08
C ALA A 45 31.31 3.67 20.81
N PHE A 46 30.72 4.83 21.11
CA PHE A 46 31.18 5.76 22.16
C PHE A 46 30.22 5.59 23.35
N MET A 47 30.62 5.33 24.60
CA MET A 47 31.71 5.81 25.46
C MET A 47 31.57 7.24 25.97
N THR A 48 30.74 7.41 27.00
CA THR A 48 31.00 8.35 28.11
C THR A 48 31.73 7.62 29.25
N SER A 49 32.32 8.36 30.20
CA SER A 49 33.56 7.94 30.86
C SER A 49 33.45 7.38 32.30
N ARG A 50 34.38 6.47 32.65
CA ARG A 50 34.58 5.88 33.98
C ARG A 50 35.45 6.74 34.90
N PRO A 51 35.31 6.59 36.23
CA PRO A 51 36.47 6.24 37.07
C PRO A 51 36.51 4.78 37.57
N ARG A 52 37.55 4.40 38.32
CA ARG A 52 37.96 2.99 38.55
C ARG A 52 37.82 2.49 40.00
N SER A 53 37.19 1.32 40.18
CA SER A 53 37.60 0.25 41.13
C SER A 53 36.82 -1.05 40.79
N LEU A 54 37.27 -2.29 41.09
CA LEU A 54 38.65 -2.80 41.19
C LEU A 54 38.74 -4.22 40.54
N ARG A 55 39.02 -5.31 41.29
CA ARG A 55 39.21 -6.72 40.85
C ARG A 55 39.18 -7.67 42.08
N PRO A 56 39.13 -9.01 41.93
CA PRO A 56 38.39 -9.86 40.98
C PRO A 56 37.73 -11.09 41.68
N VAL A 57 37.16 -12.08 40.94
CA VAL A 57 37.38 -13.55 41.09
C VAL A 57 36.58 -14.36 40.04
N THR A 58 37.01 -15.60 39.76
CA THR A 58 36.54 -16.54 38.71
C THR A 58 35.64 -17.68 39.23
N ALA A 59 34.75 -18.26 38.41
CA ALA A 59 34.77 -19.70 38.00
C ALA A 59 33.43 -20.32 37.46
N PHE A 60 33.55 -21.06 36.34
CA PHE A 60 32.89 -22.35 35.95
C PHE A 60 31.37 -22.68 36.15
N ARG A 61 30.68 -22.81 35.00
CA ARG A 61 29.94 -24.01 34.48
C ARG A 61 29.16 -24.96 35.44
N THR A 62 27.82 -24.99 35.28
CA THR A 62 26.88 -26.15 34.96
C THR A 62 26.93 -27.49 35.75
N PRO A 63 25.83 -28.28 35.89
CA PRO A 63 24.64 -28.37 35.01
C PRO A 63 23.24 -28.49 35.71
N ARG A 64 22.18 -28.63 34.88
CA ARG A 64 20.79 -29.06 35.26
C ARG A 64 20.72 -30.61 35.43
N PRO A 65 19.61 -31.27 35.86
CA PRO A 65 18.27 -31.27 35.22
C PRO A 65 17.10 -31.27 36.26
N LEU A 66 15.82 -31.58 36.04
CA LEU A 66 14.96 -32.02 34.90
C LEU A 66 13.55 -31.39 35.09
N TYR A 67 12.89 -30.90 34.03
CA TYR A 67 11.51 -31.24 33.56
C TYR A 67 11.04 -30.28 32.44
N CYS A 68 10.06 -30.70 31.65
CA CYS A 68 9.52 -29.94 30.51
C CYS A 68 8.00 -29.69 30.68
N PHE A 69 7.50 -28.57 30.16
CA PHE A 69 6.22 -28.51 29.42
C PHE A 69 6.23 -27.31 28.47
N GLN A 70 5.15 -27.17 27.70
CA GLN A 70 5.02 -26.34 26.51
C GLN A 70 3.95 -25.24 26.71
N ASP A 71 3.84 -24.35 25.72
CA ASP A 71 2.68 -23.50 25.38
C ASP A 71 2.23 -22.41 26.39
N PHE A 72 2.69 -21.18 26.13
CA PHE A 72 1.92 -19.92 26.18
C PHE A 72 2.57 -19.01 25.10
N ALA A 73 1.90 -18.47 24.07
CA ALA A 73 0.59 -17.82 23.97
C ALA A 73 0.53 -16.48 24.71
N SER A 74 0.12 -15.41 24.01
CA SER A 74 0.17 -14.03 24.50
C SER A 74 -0.81 -13.77 25.64
N PRO A 75 -0.41 -12.97 26.65
CA PRO A 75 -1.32 -12.24 27.50
C PRO A 75 -1.48 -10.81 26.97
N ASP A 76 -2.64 -10.51 26.39
CA ASP A 76 -2.96 -9.15 25.95
C ASP A 76 -3.11 -8.20 27.15
N PHE A 77 -2.72 -6.93 26.98
CA PHE A 77 -2.77 -5.94 28.05
C PHE A 77 -4.19 -5.39 28.23
N ALA A 78 -4.68 -5.38 29.47
CA ALA A 78 -5.87 -4.64 29.87
C ALA A 78 -5.70 -4.08 31.28
N PHE A 79 -5.73 -2.76 31.41
CA PHE A 79 -5.77 -2.05 32.69
C PHE A 79 -7.15 -1.39 32.85
N GLY A 80 -7.76 -1.50 34.03
CA GLY A 80 -9.09 -0.94 34.29
C GLY A 80 -9.76 -1.52 35.53
N TYR A 81 -9.54 -0.88 36.68
CA TYR A 81 -10.32 -1.15 37.90
C TYR A 81 -11.54 -0.23 37.94
N CYS A 82 -12.74 -0.79 38.00
CA CYS A 82 -13.98 0.00 38.01
C CYS A 82 -14.29 0.63 39.38
N VAL A 83 -14.83 1.85 39.36
CA VAL A 83 -15.51 2.51 40.48
C VAL A 83 -17.03 2.38 40.27
N PRO A 84 -17.87 2.16 41.31
CA PRO A 84 -19.21 1.58 41.13
C PRO A 84 -20.37 2.59 40.95
N ASP A 85 -21.35 2.14 40.16
CA ASP A 85 -22.79 2.48 40.12
C ASP A 85 -23.27 3.90 40.50
N SER A 86 -23.93 4.55 39.53
CA SER A 86 -25.06 5.43 39.80
C SER A 86 -26.15 5.24 38.75
N ALA A 87 -27.40 5.06 39.21
CA ALA A 87 -28.53 4.69 38.36
C ALA A 87 -29.58 5.80 38.29
N SER A 88 -29.95 6.20 37.06
CA SER A 88 -31.09 7.07 36.75
C SER A 88 -31.96 6.47 35.66
N THR A 89 -33.21 6.94 35.54
CA THR A 89 -34.32 6.16 34.97
C THR A 89 -34.99 6.77 33.74
N LEU A 90 -35.51 5.88 32.86
CA LEU A 90 -36.53 6.14 31.83
C LEU A 90 -36.07 6.98 30.61
N PRO A 91 -36.78 6.96 29.45
CA PRO A 91 -38.10 6.37 29.17
C PRO A 91 -38.12 5.32 28.01
N LEU A 92 -39.32 4.95 27.53
CA LEU A 92 -39.53 3.98 26.45
C LEU A 92 -39.67 4.64 25.07
N SER A 93 -38.92 4.13 24.08
CA SER A 93 -39.40 3.87 22.72
C SER A 93 -38.47 2.88 21.99
N GLY A 94 -38.91 1.93 21.16
CA GLY A 94 -40.26 1.36 21.08
C GLY A 94 -40.69 0.84 19.70
N LEU A 95 -40.15 -0.28 19.20
CA LEU A 95 -40.75 -1.08 18.11
C LEU A 95 -40.23 -2.54 18.07
N ARG A 96 -40.69 -3.35 17.10
CA ARG A 96 -40.63 -4.84 17.04
C ARG A 96 -39.60 -5.32 15.97
N VAL A 97 -38.79 -6.39 16.13
CA VAL A 97 -39.09 -7.83 16.35
C VAL A 97 -39.85 -8.45 15.15
N PRO A 98 -39.51 -9.65 14.57
CA PRO A 98 -38.49 -10.67 14.95
C PRO A 98 -37.54 -11.16 13.82
N GLY A 99 -36.56 -12.03 14.17
CA GLY A 99 -35.87 -12.95 13.24
C GLY A 99 -35.09 -14.03 14.02
N LEU A 100 -35.29 -15.34 13.75
CA LEU A 100 -34.82 -16.42 14.65
C LEU A 100 -34.48 -17.73 13.93
N CYS A 101 -33.19 -18.12 13.94
CA CYS A 101 -32.64 -19.49 13.91
C CYS A 101 -31.15 -19.42 14.37
N VAL A 102 -30.63 -20.17 15.36
CA VAL A 102 -30.51 -21.65 15.51
C VAL A 102 -29.50 -22.20 14.48
N ARG A 103 -28.35 -22.79 14.85
CA ARG A 103 -28.19 -24.02 15.68
C ARG A 103 -26.70 -24.32 16.06
N LEU A 104 -26.47 -24.90 17.26
CA LEU A 104 -25.39 -25.84 17.69
C LEU A 104 -25.20 -25.64 19.22
N LEU A 105 -25.75 -26.47 20.13
CA LEU A 105 -25.52 -27.91 20.44
C LEU A 105 -24.19 -28.17 21.19
N ARG A 106 -24.22 -29.13 22.14
CA ARG A 106 -23.41 -29.09 23.39
C ARG A 106 -23.10 -30.50 23.93
N SER A 107 -21.87 -30.71 24.39
CA SER A 107 -21.46 -31.83 25.25
C SER A 107 -20.45 -31.32 26.29
N GLY A 108 -20.84 -31.10 27.55
CA GLY A 108 -20.65 -32.08 28.64
C GLY A 108 -19.84 -31.39 29.76
N LEU A 109 -19.87 -31.76 31.04
CA LEU A 109 -20.63 -32.80 31.75
C LEU A 109 -21.40 -32.14 32.93
N ARG A 110 -22.17 -32.91 33.71
CA ARG A 110 -22.92 -32.42 34.89
C ARG A 110 -22.33 -32.95 36.19
N VAL A 111 -22.46 -32.17 37.25
CA VAL A 111 -22.83 -32.68 38.58
C VAL A 111 -24.17 -32.07 38.97
N HIS A 112 -25.05 -32.85 39.58
CA HIS A 112 -26.40 -32.46 40.04
C HIS A 112 -26.47 -32.57 41.55
N PHE A 113 -27.26 -31.73 42.22
CA PHE A 113 -28.22 -32.21 43.23
C PHE A 113 -29.36 -31.20 43.48
N THR A 114 -30.50 -31.45 42.81
CA THR A 114 -31.90 -31.41 43.30
C THR A 114 -32.44 -30.19 44.06
N ALA A 115 -33.59 -29.67 43.59
CA ALA A 115 -34.39 -28.59 44.21
C ALA A 115 -35.73 -29.11 44.81
N PHE A 116 -36.76 -28.24 44.90
CA PHE A 116 -38.12 -28.43 45.51
C PHE A 116 -38.11 -28.19 47.04
N ARG A 117 -39.09 -27.57 47.73
CA ARG A 117 -40.44 -26.95 47.47
C ARG A 117 -40.84 -26.16 48.77
N THR A 118 -41.77 -25.21 48.94
CA THR A 118 -42.82 -24.41 48.22
C THR A 118 -43.09 -23.13 49.09
N SER A 119 -44.02 -22.16 48.94
CA SER A 119 -45.16 -21.82 48.04
C SER A 119 -45.59 -20.33 48.20
N ARG A 120 -46.37 -19.80 47.23
CA ARG A 120 -47.22 -18.56 47.29
C ARG A 120 -48.52 -18.78 48.15
N PRO A 121 -49.44 -17.80 48.43
CA PRO A 121 -49.48 -16.31 48.21
C PRO A 121 -50.11 -15.44 49.38
N ARG A 122 -50.37 -14.14 49.09
CA ARG A 122 -51.48 -13.24 49.58
C ARG A 122 -51.40 -12.41 50.91
N THR A 123 -50.99 -11.14 50.75
CA THR A 123 -51.75 -9.87 51.06
C THR A 123 -52.73 -9.76 52.25
N LEU A 124 -52.48 -8.84 53.22
CA LEU A 124 -53.31 -7.63 53.55
C LEU A 124 -52.92 -6.86 54.86
N ARG A 125 -52.99 -5.52 54.80
CA ARG A 125 -53.26 -4.49 55.86
C ARG A 125 -52.72 -4.57 57.32
N SER A 126 -51.84 -3.59 57.64
CA SER A 126 -52.06 -2.48 58.61
C SER A 126 -52.09 -2.66 60.17
N VAL A 127 -51.05 -2.11 60.85
CA VAL A 127 -51.09 -1.34 62.15
C VAL A 127 -51.41 -2.17 63.44
N THR A 128 -50.67 -2.11 64.57
CA THR A 128 -50.17 -0.97 65.39
C THR A 128 -49.03 -1.37 66.38
N ALA A 129 -48.18 -0.41 66.82
CA ALA A 129 -47.52 -0.29 68.17
C ALA A 129 -46.51 -1.36 68.68
N PHE A 130 -45.43 -1.05 69.43
CA PHE A 130 -44.66 0.19 69.72
C PHE A 130 -43.32 -0.13 70.46
N ARG A 131 -42.33 0.81 70.45
CA ARG A 131 -41.05 0.89 71.23
C ARG A 131 -39.88 -0.01 70.76
N THR A 132 -38.61 0.41 70.79
CA THR A 132 -37.95 1.71 71.08
C THR A 132 -36.59 1.81 70.34
N PRO A 133 -36.02 3.00 70.02
CA PRO A 133 -34.99 3.11 68.98
C PRO A 133 -33.60 3.65 69.39
N ARG A 134 -32.56 3.15 68.70
CA ARG A 134 -31.34 3.87 68.22
C ARG A 134 -30.30 4.33 69.29
N PRO A 135 -29.05 4.68 68.89
CA PRO A 135 -28.51 4.91 67.54
C PRO A 135 -27.51 3.86 66.99
N LEU A 136 -27.23 3.99 65.69
CA LEU A 136 -26.17 3.32 64.94
C LEU A 136 -25.33 4.38 64.23
N TYR A 137 -24.03 4.14 64.07
CA TYR A 137 -23.17 4.91 63.16
C TYR A 137 -23.50 4.57 61.70
N ARG A 138 -23.42 5.57 60.81
CA ARG A 138 -23.12 5.39 59.39
C ARG A 138 -22.49 6.68 58.84
N PHE A 139 -21.37 6.55 58.15
CA PHE A 139 -20.89 7.62 57.25
C PHE A 139 -21.67 7.56 55.94
N GLN A 140 -21.81 8.70 55.27
CA GLN A 140 -22.35 8.75 53.91
C GLN A 140 -21.76 9.94 53.15
N ASP A 141 -21.11 9.61 52.04
CA ASP A 141 -20.92 10.31 50.75
C ASP A 141 -20.66 11.83 50.73
N PHE A 142 -19.54 12.23 50.11
CA PHE A 142 -19.25 13.61 49.72
C PHE A 142 -19.93 13.96 48.39
N ALA A 143 -20.63 15.09 48.36
CA ALA A 143 -20.87 15.89 47.16
C ALA A 143 -20.98 17.36 47.57
N SER A 144 -20.16 18.24 46.99
CA SER A 144 -20.23 19.69 47.22
C SER A 144 -21.51 20.26 46.60
N PRO A 145 -22.10 21.30 47.23
CA PRO A 145 -22.03 22.60 46.55
C PRO A 145 -21.80 23.81 47.48
N ASP A 146 -21.23 24.84 46.87
CA ASP A 146 -21.37 26.29 47.12
C ASP A 146 -21.32 26.82 48.55
N PHE A 147 -20.25 27.59 48.86
CA PHE A 147 -20.21 28.46 50.05
C PHE A 147 -19.71 29.88 49.76
N ALA A 148 -20.46 30.63 48.95
CA ALA A 148 -20.29 32.07 48.78
C ALA A 148 -21.18 32.87 49.77
N SER A 149 -20.62 33.27 50.92
CA SER A 149 -21.15 34.25 51.90
C SER A 149 -22.45 33.90 52.68
N GLY A 150 -22.53 34.20 54.01
CA GLY A 150 -23.77 33.85 54.74
C GLY A 150 -23.90 34.02 56.28
N TYR A 151 -23.23 34.98 56.94
CA TYR A 151 -23.57 35.51 58.29
C TYR A 151 -23.86 34.58 59.52
N CYS A 152 -22.94 34.63 60.49
CA CYS A 152 -23.17 34.80 61.94
C CYS A 152 -23.56 33.64 62.91
N PHE A 153 -23.16 33.88 64.17
CA PHE A 153 -23.17 33.00 65.35
C PHE A 153 -24.52 32.84 66.07
N PRO A 154 -24.63 31.81 66.93
CA PRO A 154 -25.24 31.92 68.26
C PRO A 154 -24.25 31.66 69.42
N ASP A 155 -24.47 32.34 70.56
CA ASP A 155 -23.63 32.26 71.79
C ASP A 155 -23.83 30.96 72.61
N SER A 156 -22.86 30.66 73.48
CA SER A 156 -22.84 29.48 74.37
C SER A 156 -23.26 29.77 75.81
N ALA A 157 -23.97 28.83 76.48
CA ALA A 157 -24.12 28.86 77.95
C ALA A 157 -24.46 27.48 78.58
N SER A 158 -23.52 26.93 79.37
CA SER A 158 -23.78 26.05 80.55
C SER A 158 -22.47 25.72 81.27
N THR A 159 -22.44 25.88 82.60
CA THR A 159 -21.24 25.68 83.44
C THR A 159 -21.49 24.70 84.59
N LEU A 160 -20.58 23.76 84.81
CA LEU A 160 -20.44 22.96 86.05
C LEU A 160 -18.95 22.79 86.40
N LEU A 161 -18.65 22.40 87.65
CA LEU A 161 -17.37 22.69 88.32
C LEU A 161 -16.69 21.48 89.00
N LEU A 162 -15.38 21.61 89.27
CA LEU A 162 -14.45 20.72 90.01
C LEU A 162 -13.99 19.46 89.22
N SER A 163 -12.70 19.06 89.22
CA SER A 163 -11.47 19.62 89.84
C SER A 163 -10.19 19.03 89.15
N GLY A 164 -8.97 19.59 89.26
CA GLY A 164 -8.58 20.85 89.93
C GLY A 164 -7.07 21.12 90.17
N LEU A 165 -6.12 20.41 89.52
CA LEU A 165 -4.66 20.61 89.70
C LEU A 165 -4.07 21.66 88.72
N ARG A 166 -2.97 22.34 89.10
CA ARG A 166 -2.39 23.49 88.36
C ARG A 166 -0.90 23.29 88.03
N VAL A 167 -0.44 23.96 86.96
CA VAL A 167 0.70 24.92 86.96
C VAL A 167 0.49 25.91 85.77
N PRO A 168 0.95 27.19 85.81
CA PRO A 168 0.22 28.27 85.11
C PRO A 168 1.00 29.18 84.13
N GLY A 169 0.26 29.79 83.20
CA GLY A 169 0.61 30.99 82.40
C GLY A 169 -0.57 31.34 81.49
N LEU A 170 -1.46 32.28 81.87
CA LEU A 170 -1.48 33.68 81.40
C LEU A 170 -1.24 33.82 79.87
N CYS A 171 -2.16 34.37 79.06
CA CYS A 171 -3.19 35.36 79.36
C CYS A 171 -4.62 35.08 78.82
N VAL A 172 -5.60 35.35 79.69
CA VAL A 172 -6.81 36.16 79.47
C VAL A 172 -7.41 36.21 78.05
N ARG A 173 -8.57 35.55 77.87
CA ARG A 173 -9.50 35.75 76.75
C ARG A 173 -10.76 36.45 77.25
N THR A 174 -10.97 37.73 76.92
CA THR A 174 -12.19 38.48 77.32
C THR A 174 -13.23 38.52 76.21
N SER A 175 -14.27 37.71 76.32
CA SER A 175 -15.44 37.77 75.43
C SER A 175 -16.55 38.68 75.98
N ARG A 176 -17.11 39.52 75.11
CA ARG A 176 -18.46 40.09 75.24
C ARG A 176 -19.08 40.22 73.84
N PRO A 177 -20.36 39.85 73.65
CA PRO A 177 -20.98 39.81 72.33
C PRO A 177 -21.42 41.21 71.87
N TRP A 178 -21.58 41.36 70.55
CA TRP A 178 -22.17 42.53 69.90
C TRP A 178 -23.47 42.14 69.21
N THR A 179 -24.58 42.72 69.65
CA THR A 179 -25.81 42.82 68.86
C THR A 179 -25.81 44.15 68.09
N LEU A 180 -26.40 44.15 66.89
CA LEU A 180 -26.35 45.29 65.98
C LEU A 180 -27.18 46.50 66.48
N GLY A 181 -26.55 47.67 66.46
CA GLY A 181 -27.18 48.97 66.65
C GLY A 181 -26.26 50.07 66.11
N PRO A 182 -26.66 50.89 65.12
CA PRO A 182 -25.74 51.79 64.42
C PRO A 182 -25.48 53.09 65.21
N VAL A 183 -24.20 53.40 65.44
CA VAL A 183 -23.75 54.69 66.00
C VAL A 183 -22.51 55.18 65.24
N THR A 184 -22.44 56.49 65.06
CA THR A 184 -21.44 57.23 64.29
C THR A 184 -20.00 57.13 64.81
N ALA A 185 -19.06 57.39 63.90
CA ALA A 185 -17.61 57.29 64.10
C ALA A 185 -17.04 58.02 65.33
N PHE A 186 -15.98 57.45 65.90
CA PHE A 186 -15.04 58.13 66.81
C PHE A 186 -13.61 57.68 66.51
N GLN A 187 -12.72 58.65 66.27
CA GLN A 187 -11.28 58.41 66.18
C GLN A 187 -10.67 58.29 67.58
N THR A 188 -9.86 57.26 67.83
CA THR A 188 -8.79 57.29 68.85
C THR A 188 -7.60 56.44 68.40
N PRO A 189 -6.36 56.94 68.48
CA PRO A 189 -5.18 56.15 68.13
C PRO A 189 -4.77 55.21 69.27
N ARG A 190 -4.15 54.07 68.92
CA ARG A 190 -3.35 53.22 69.82
C ARG A 190 -2.04 52.83 69.13
N PRO A 191 -0.94 52.58 69.88
CA PRO A 191 0.40 52.59 69.32
C PRO A 191 0.79 51.27 68.65
N LEU A 192 1.51 51.38 67.53
CA LEU A 192 2.34 50.32 66.97
C LEU A 192 3.45 49.96 67.96
N TYR A 193 3.78 48.67 68.08
CA TYR A 193 4.99 48.22 68.77
C TYR A 193 6.15 48.19 67.78
N CYS A 194 7.11 49.10 67.96
CA CYS A 194 8.43 49.04 67.33
C CYS A 194 9.48 49.38 68.38
N PHE A 195 10.41 48.47 68.63
CA PHE A 195 11.62 48.74 69.40
C PHE A 195 12.78 48.93 68.43
N GLN A 196 13.42 50.09 68.48
CA GLN A 196 14.79 50.26 67.99
C GLN A 196 15.79 49.80 69.09
N ASP A 197 17.07 49.71 68.73
CA ASP A 197 18.22 49.43 69.60
C ASP A 197 18.28 48.05 70.29
N PHE A 198 18.48 46.97 69.51
CA PHE A 198 19.01 45.71 70.07
C PHE A 198 20.05 45.02 69.19
N ALA A 199 21.07 44.46 69.85
CA ALA A 199 21.97 43.46 69.29
C ALA A 199 21.62 42.09 69.89
N SER A 200 20.86 41.29 69.13
CA SER A 200 20.65 39.86 69.33
C SER A 200 21.42 39.10 68.25
N PRO A 201 21.98 37.90 68.51
CA PRO A 201 22.56 37.06 67.46
C PRO A 201 21.47 36.45 66.56
N ASP A 202 20.27 36.23 67.11
CA ASP A 202 19.16 35.59 66.41
C ASP A 202 18.01 36.61 66.30
N PHE A 203 17.55 36.90 65.08
CA PHE A 203 16.41 37.80 64.82
C PHE A 203 15.23 37.05 64.17
N ALA A 204 14.53 36.27 64.98
CA ALA A 204 13.27 35.63 64.60
C ALA A 204 12.05 36.50 64.98
N PHE A 205 11.50 37.23 64.02
CA PHE A 205 10.18 37.88 64.15
C PHE A 205 9.08 36.83 64.10
N GLY A 206 8.62 36.38 65.27
CA GLY A 206 7.53 35.39 65.36
C GLY A 206 6.24 35.82 64.66
N TYR A 207 5.93 37.13 64.66
CA TYR A 207 4.84 37.74 63.92
C TYR A 207 5.18 39.19 63.52
N CYS A 208 4.77 39.61 62.32
CA CYS A 208 4.83 40.99 61.85
C CYS A 208 3.45 41.41 61.28
N PHE A 209 2.82 42.43 61.89
CA PHE A 209 1.50 42.95 61.56
C PHE A 209 1.53 44.50 61.47
N PRO A 210 1.79 45.09 60.30
CA PRO A 210 1.72 46.54 60.10
C PRO A 210 0.26 46.98 59.84
N ASP A 211 -0.58 46.90 60.86
CA ASP A 211 -2.00 47.29 60.78
C ASP A 211 -2.16 48.78 60.38
N SER A 212 -3.18 49.07 59.57
CA SER A 212 -3.65 50.41 59.18
C SER A 212 -2.67 51.29 58.39
N ALA A 213 -2.77 51.24 57.05
CA ALA A 213 -2.39 52.29 56.09
C ALA A 213 -1.07 53.06 56.39
N SER A 214 -0.02 52.32 56.80
CA SER A 214 1.23 52.89 57.31
C SER A 214 2.42 52.52 56.43
N THR A 215 3.41 53.43 56.36
CA THR A 215 4.71 53.22 55.70
C THR A 215 5.76 52.89 56.75
N LEU A 216 6.30 51.67 56.74
CA LEU A 216 7.27 51.22 57.74
C LEU A 216 8.56 50.71 57.07
N PRO A 217 9.51 51.61 56.73
CA PRO A 217 10.76 51.21 56.09
C PRO A 217 11.71 50.51 57.05
N LEU A 218 12.01 49.25 56.75
CA LEU A 218 13.08 48.46 57.34
C LEU A 218 14.29 48.49 56.38
N SER A 219 15.42 49.02 56.85
CA SER A 219 16.60 49.21 56.00
C SER A 219 17.91 48.99 56.75
N GLY A 220 18.92 48.42 56.07
CA GLY A 220 20.28 48.27 56.60
C GLY A 220 20.42 47.23 57.71
N ILE A 221 19.73 46.09 57.56
CA ILE A 221 19.71 45.01 58.56
C ILE A 221 20.92 44.09 58.34
N ALA A 222 21.68 43.84 59.40
CA ALA A 222 22.71 42.81 59.43
C ALA A 222 22.54 41.92 60.66
N SER A 223 22.33 40.61 60.45
CA SER A 223 22.08 39.59 61.46
C SER A 223 22.80 38.29 61.06
N PRO A 224 23.17 37.40 62.00
CA PRO A 224 23.50 36.00 61.70
C PRO A 224 22.30 35.23 61.12
N ASP A 225 21.17 35.24 61.83
CA ASP A 225 19.93 34.62 61.37
C ASP A 225 18.85 35.71 61.31
N PHE A 226 18.12 35.81 60.20
CA PHE A 226 17.01 36.75 60.06
C PHE A 226 15.77 36.03 59.52
N ALA A 227 14.70 35.95 60.30
CA ALA A 227 13.52 35.20 59.90
C ALA A 227 12.21 35.87 60.31
N PHE A 228 11.25 35.93 59.39
CA PHE A 228 9.85 36.19 59.69
C PHE A 228 9.11 34.87 59.78
N GLY A 229 8.72 34.45 60.98
CA GLY A 229 7.87 33.27 61.17
C GLY A 229 6.51 33.46 60.52
N TYR A 230 5.92 34.65 60.68
CA TYR A 230 4.68 35.09 60.04
C TYR A 230 4.77 36.58 59.69
N CYS A 231 4.47 36.95 58.45
CA CYS A 231 4.38 38.33 57.97
C CYS A 231 3.02 38.56 57.30
N PHE A 232 2.22 39.48 57.85
CA PHE A 232 0.83 39.76 57.45
C PHE A 232 0.59 41.28 57.31
N PRO A 233 1.00 41.93 56.20
CA PRO A 233 0.60 43.31 55.93
C PRO A 233 -0.83 43.35 55.33
N ASP A 234 -1.68 44.21 55.91
CA ASP A 234 -3.11 44.35 55.59
C ASP A 234 -3.49 45.83 55.41
N SER A 235 -4.74 46.12 55.04
CA SER A 235 -5.38 47.44 55.11
C SER A 235 -4.60 48.55 54.38
N ALA A 236 -4.17 48.28 53.14
CA ALA A 236 -3.35 49.15 52.31
C ALA A 236 -2.07 49.69 53.00
N SER A 237 -1.48 48.88 53.88
CA SER A 237 -0.16 49.14 54.47
C SER A 237 0.97 48.96 53.45
N THR A 238 2.14 49.55 53.73
CA THR A 238 3.33 49.43 52.89
C THR A 238 4.57 49.15 53.76
N LEU A 239 5.23 48.01 53.54
CA LEU A 239 6.34 47.52 54.37
C LEU A 239 7.63 47.36 53.54
N PRO A 240 8.31 48.46 53.15
CA PRO A 240 9.55 48.38 52.40
C PRO A 240 10.70 47.76 53.19
N LEU A 241 11.27 46.69 52.64
CA LEU A 241 12.45 45.97 53.12
C LEU A 241 13.62 46.22 52.16
N SER A 242 14.75 46.71 52.68
CA SER A 242 15.88 47.11 51.83
C SER A 242 17.26 46.91 52.46
N GLY A 243 18.26 46.51 51.68
CA GLY A 243 19.65 46.43 52.14
C GLY A 243 19.81 45.46 53.33
N ILE A 244 19.44 44.20 53.11
CA ILE A 244 19.50 43.12 54.11
C ILE A 244 20.72 42.25 53.81
N ALA A 245 21.54 42.00 54.83
CA ALA A 245 22.69 41.11 54.77
C ALA A 245 22.65 40.11 55.94
N SER A 246 22.29 38.86 55.66
CA SER A 246 22.16 37.78 56.64
C SER A 246 22.70 36.49 56.02
N PRO A 247 23.45 35.62 56.72
CA PRO A 247 23.68 34.23 56.31
C PRO A 247 22.38 33.54 55.87
N ASP A 248 21.42 33.47 56.80
CA ASP A 248 20.13 32.84 56.55
C ASP A 248 19.06 33.94 56.56
N PHE A 249 18.27 34.06 55.49
CA PHE A 249 17.08 34.92 55.43
C PHE A 249 15.84 34.10 55.04
N ALA A 250 14.80 34.11 55.88
CA ALA A 250 13.60 33.33 55.59
C ALA A 250 12.28 34.02 55.93
N PHE A 251 11.27 33.80 55.09
CA PHE A 251 9.86 33.93 55.45
C PHE A 251 9.26 32.54 55.61
N GLY A 252 8.90 32.17 56.84
CA GLY A 252 8.14 30.94 57.09
C GLY A 252 6.75 31.03 56.45
N TYR A 253 6.05 32.13 56.70
CA TYR A 253 4.76 32.46 56.11
C TYR A 253 4.68 33.96 55.77
N CYS A 254 4.33 34.29 54.53
CA CYS A 254 4.16 35.65 54.02
C CYS A 254 2.80 35.77 53.33
N PHE A 255 1.92 36.61 53.90
CA PHE A 255 0.52 36.79 53.49
C PHE A 255 0.16 38.28 53.38
N PRO A 256 0.53 38.99 52.30
CA PRO A 256 0.07 40.36 52.06
C PRO A 256 -1.38 40.35 51.51
N ASP A 257 -2.25 41.15 52.12
CA ASP A 257 -3.70 41.18 51.84
C ASP A 257 -4.22 42.64 51.72
N SER A 258 -5.49 42.83 51.38
CA SER A 258 -6.22 44.11 51.29
C SER A 258 -5.45 45.24 50.59
N ALA A 259 -4.98 45.00 49.36
CA ALA A 259 -4.19 45.94 48.56
C ALA A 259 -2.94 46.53 49.26
N SER A 260 -2.33 45.77 50.18
CA SER A 260 -1.04 46.11 50.79
C SER A 260 0.13 46.00 49.80
N THR A 261 1.27 46.62 50.15
CA THR A 261 2.51 46.50 49.36
C THR A 261 3.70 46.08 50.23
N LEU A 262 4.47 45.10 49.76
CA LEU A 262 5.63 44.55 50.46
C LEU A 262 6.84 44.54 49.52
N PRO A 263 7.48 45.69 49.26
CA PRO A 263 8.63 45.74 48.36
C PRO A 263 9.92 45.27 49.03
N LEU A 264 10.57 44.27 48.44
CA LEU A 264 11.88 43.74 48.85
C LEU A 264 12.96 44.18 47.83
N SER A 265 14.06 44.75 48.32
CA SER A 265 15.12 45.30 47.45
C SER A 265 16.53 45.17 48.01
N GLY A 266 17.51 44.81 47.18
CA GLY A 266 18.93 44.82 47.59
C GLY A 266 19.23 43.85 48.74
N ILE A 267 18.94 42.57 48.52
CA ILE A 267 19.15 41.49 49.50
C ILE A 267 20.42 40.73 49.12
N ALA A 268 21.29 40.50 50.08
CA ALA A 268 22.52 39.71 49.94
C ALA A 268 22.57 38.63 51.04
N SER A 269 22.21 37.40 50.71
CA SER A 269 22.03 36.30 51.67
C SER A 269 22.50 34.99 51.06
N PRO A 270 23.42 34.21 51.65
CA PRO A 270 23.69 32.82 51.28
C PRO A 270 22.41 32.05 50.96
N ASP A 271 21.53 31.91 51.95
CA ASP A 271 20.32 31.11 51.84
C ASP A 271 19.12 32.07 51.95
N PHE A 272 18.31 32.23 50.90
CA PHE A 272 17.10 33.05 50.93
C PHE A 272 15.86 32.23 50.56
N ALA A 273 14.89 32.11 51.47
CA ALA A 273 13.72 31.26 51.25
C ALA A 273 12.38 31.89 51.65
N PHE A 274 11.36 31.64 50.82
CA PHE A 274 9.95 31.72 51.21
C PHE A 274 9.42 30.29 51.39
N GLY A 275 9.15 29.88 52.63
CA GLY A 275 8.48 28.61 52.91
C GLY A 275 7.06 28.60 52.34
N TYR A 276 6.29 29.64 52.66
CA TYR A 276 4.94 29.87 52.14
C TYR A 276 4.74 31.36 51.80
N CYS A 277 4.33 31.64 50.57
CA CYS A 277 4.05 32.97 50.06
C CYS A 277 2.66 33.00 49.40
N PHE A 278 1.75 33.80 49.95
CA PHE A 278 0.33 33.86 49.60
C PHE A 278 -0.15 35.33 49.50
N PRO A 279 0.16 36.07 48.43
CA PRO A 279 -0.39 37.40 48.22
C PRO A 279 -1.84 37.33 47.71
N ASP A 280 -2.75 38.06 48.36
CA ASP A 280 -4.20 38.02 48.11
C ASP A 280 -4.79 39.46 47.98
N SER A 281 -6.08 39.57 47.68
CA SER A 281 -6.89 40.80 47.56
C SER A 281 -6.18 41.99 46.88
N ALA A 282 -5.68 41.79 45.65
CA ALA A 282 -4.96 42.80 44.86
C ALA A 282 -3.73 43.43 45.57
N SER A 283 -3.09 42.69 46.49
CA SER A 283 -1.80 43.06 47.09
C SER A 283 -0.64 43.01 46.08
N THR A 284 0.49 43.64 46.44
CA THR A 284 1.69 43.69 45.60
C THR A 284 2.96 43.31 46.39
N LEU A 285 3.75 42.38 45.88
CA LEU A 285 4.98 41.87 46.52
C LEU A 285 6.16 41.95 45.53
N PRO A 286 6.69 43.15 45.22
CA PRO A 286 7.76 43.28 44.24
C PRO A 286 9.14 42.93 44.84
N LEU A 287 9.84 42.01 44.18
CA LEU A 287 11.19 41.55 44.53
C LEU A 287 12.20 42.08 43.50
N SER A 288 13.27 42.72 43.96
CA SER A 288 14.25 43.38 43.09
C SER A 288 15.69 43.34 43.60
N GLY A 289 16.66 43.06 42.73
CA GLY A 289 18.09 43.16 43.07
C GLY A 289 18.49 42.20 44.20
N ILE A 290 18.19 40.92 44.03
CA ILE A 290 18.50 39.85 44.97
C ILE A 290 19.78 39.15 44.50
N ALA A 291 20.74 38.98 45.40
CA ALA A 291 21.97 38.22 45.18
C ALA A 291 22.10 37.14 46.27
N SER A 292 21.86 35.88 45.91
CA SER A 292 21.79 34.78 46.87
C SER A 292 22.24 33.47 46.23
N PRO A 293 23.26 32.76 46.76
CA PRO A 293 23.57 31.37 46.42
C PRO A 293 22.33 30.52 46.16
N ASP A 294 21.51 30.34 47.19
CA ASP A 294 20.38 29.40 47.16
C ASP A 294 19.08 30.22 47.38
N PHE A 295 18.33 30.48 46.30
CA PHE A 295 17.06 31.21 46.37
C PHE A 295 15.86 30.30 46.10
N ALA A 296 14.91 30.21 47.03
CA ALA A 296 13.80 29.26 46.90
C ALA A 296 12.42 29.81 47.32
N PHE A 297 11.40 29.46 46.54
CA PHE A 297 10.01 29.42 47.00
C PHE A 297 9.60 27.96 47.21
N GLY A 298 9.36 27.56 48.46
CA GLY A 298 8.76 26.27 48.78
C GLY A 298 7.34 26.18 48.24
N TYR A 299 6.51 27.17 48.60
CA TYR A 299 5.13 27.32 48.14
C TYR A 299 4.82 28.79 47.79
N CYS A 300 4.34 29.03 46.59
CA CYS A 300 3.98 30.34 46.05
C CYS A 300 2.57 30.29 45.43
N PHE A 301 1.62 30.99 46.04
CA PHE A 301 0.19 30.97 45.73
C PHE A 301 -0.37 32.41 45.64
N PRO A 302 -0.13 33.17 44.57
CA PRO A 302 -0.76 34.47 44.38
C PRO A 302 -2.22 34.31 43.91
N ASP A 303 -3.15 34.98 44.59
CA ASP A 303 -4.60 34.86 44.40
C ASP A 303 -5.28 36.25 44.29
N SER A 304 -6.58 36.30 44.03
CA SER A 304 -7.46 37.48 43.94
C SER A 304 -6.84 38.71 43.26
N ALA A 305 -6.37 38.56 42.02
CA ALA A 305 -5.72 39.62 41.22
C ALA A 305 -4.51 40.31 41.89
N SER A 306 -3.81 39.61 42.79
CA SER A 306 -2.53 40.06 43.36
C SER A 306 -1.38 40.08 42.33
N THR A 307 -0.28 40.73 42.68
CA THR A 307 0.90 40.86 41.81
C THR A 307 2.21 40.56 42.55
N LEU A 308 3.04 39.68 41.98
CA LEU A 308 4.32 39.24 42.54
C LEU A 308 5.44 39.40 41.49
N PRO A 309 5.89 40.63 41.18
CA PRO A 309 6.90 40.83 40.14
C PRO A 309 8.32 40.57 40.67
N LEU A 310 9.06 39.71 39.99
CA LEU A 310 10.45 39.35 40.27
C LEU A 310 11.37 39.94 39.19
N SER A 311 12.41 40.66 39.62
CA SER A 311 13.29 41.40 38.70
C SER A 311 14.76 41.46 39.15
N GLY A 312 15.69 41.23 38.22
CA GLY A 312 17.13 41.41 38.48
C GLY A 312 17.65 40.53 39.62
N ILE A 313 17.46 39.22 39.48
CA ILE A 313 17.85 38.21 40.46
C ILE A 313 19.08 37.47 39.93
N ALA A 314 20.12 37.36 40.77
CA ALA A 314 21.34 36.62 40.47
C ALA A 314 21.57 35.57 41.56
N SER A 315 21.42 34.30 41.21
CA SER A 315 21.44 33.18 42.15
C SER A 315 21.93 31.90 41.47
N PRO A 316 23.00 31.25 41.95
CA PRO A 316 23.36 29.87 41.57
C PRO A 316 22.16 28.95 41.38
N ASP A 317 21.39 28.73 42.43
CA ASP A 317 20.34 27.72 42.48
C ASP A 317 19.00 28.44 42.79
N PHE A 318 18.17 28.68 41.76
CA PHE A 318 16.88 29.35 41.92
C PHE A 318 15.71 28.42 41.57
N ALA A 319 14.96 27.99 42.60
CA ALA A 319 13.86 27.04 42.46
C ALA A 319 12.50 27.55 42.98
N PHE A 320 11.44 27.21 42.25
CA PHE A 320 10.07 27.14 42.76
C PHE A 320 9.71 25.67 42.99
N GLY A 321 9.55 25.26 44.24
CA GLY A 321 9.04 23.92 44.58
C GLY A 321 7.59 23.75 44.11
N TYR A 322 6.73 24.70 44.50
CA TYR A 322 5.32 24.76 44.12
C TYR A 322 4.91 26.20 43.78
N CYS A 323 4.38 26.40 42.58
CA CYS A 323 3.92 27.69 42.06
C CYS A 323 2.50 27.55 41.49
N PHE A 324 1.53 28.21 42.12
CA PHE A 324 0.09 28.11 41.84
C PHE A 324 -0.55 29.52 41.78
N PRO A 325 -0.38 30.29 40.70
CA PRO A 325 -1.09 31.55 40.54
C PRO A 325 -2.55 31.31 40.12
N ASP A 326 -3.49 31.91 40.84
CA ASP A 326 -4.95 31.71 40.70
C ASP A 326 -5.69 33.07 40.62
N SER A 327 -7.02 33.03 40.41
CA SER A 327 -7.97 34.16 40.33
C SER A 327 -7.43 35.43 39.66
N ALA A 328 -6.99 35.32 38.41
CA ALA A 328 -6.44 36.42 37.60
C ALA A 328 -5.24 37.18 38.22
N SER A 329 -4.47 36.52 39.10
CA SER A 329 -3.20 37.03 39.63
C SER A 329 -2.09 37.13 38.56
N THR A 330 -1.02 37.84 38.89
CA THR A 330 0.12 38.04 37.98
C THR A 330 1.47 37.80 38.67
N LEU A 331 2.33 36.97 38.06
CA LEU A 331 3.65 36.60 38.56
C LEU A 331 4.72 36.83 37.47
N PRO A 332 5.09 38.08 37.14
CA PRO A 332 6.05 38.35 36.08
C PRO A 332 7.49 38.16 36.55
N LEU A 333 8.25 37.31 35.84
CA LEU A 333 9.66 37.02 36.06
C LEU A 333 10.51 37.67 34.95
N SER A 334 11.50 38.47 35.34
CA SER A 334 12.30 39.25 34.39
C SER A 334 13.77 39.41 34.78
N GLY A 335 14.69 39.25 33.81
CA GLY A 335 16.11 39.52 34.03
C GLY A 335 16.73 38.68 35.14
N ILE A 336 16.54 37.36 35.05
CA ILE A 336 17.07 36.37 35.99
C ILE A 336 18.34 35.76 35.40
N ALA A 337 19.41 35.66 36.19
CA ALA A 337 20.65 34.99 35.82
C ALA A 337 20.96 33.91 36.87
N SER A 338 20.85 32.65 36.48
CA SER A 338 20.89 31.51 37.40
C SER A 338 21.48 30.28 36.73
N PRO A 339 22.62 29.72 37.15
CA PRO A 339 23.08 28.37 36.78
C PRO A 339 21.94 27.35 36.64
N ASP A 340 21.24 27.08 37.73
CA ASP A 340 20.24 26.03 37.82
C ASP A 340 18.89 26.70 38.13
N PHE A 341 17.98 26.78 37.14
CA PHE A 341 16.67 27.43 37.29
C PHE A 341 15.54 26.42 37.08
N ALA A 342 14.76 26.16 38.13
CA ALA A 342 13.77 25.08 38.12
C ALA A 342 12.39 25.45 38.67
N PHE A 343 11.34 25.05 37.96
CA PHE A 343 10.00 24.87 38.50
C PHE A 343 9.76 23.38 38.75
N GLY A 344 9.68 22.96 40.02
CA GLY A 344 9.29 21.61 40.39
C GLY A 344 7.83 21.33 39.98
N TYR A 345 6.93 22.22 40.40
CA TYR A 345 5.51 22.21 40.06
C TYR A 345 5.01 23.62 39.74
N CYS A 346 4.43 23.79 38.55
CA CYS A 346 3.86 25.04 38.07
C CYS A 346 2.42 24.80 37.55
N PHE A 347 1.45 25.43 38.21
CA PHE A 347 0.01 25.25 37.98
C PHE A 347 -0.71 26.61 37.94
N PRO A 348 -0.62 27.38 36.85
CA PRO A 348 -1.40 28.61 36.71
C PRO A 348 -2.86 28.28 36.35
N ASP A 349 -3.81 28.84 37.11
CA ASP A 349 -5.25 28.56 37.01
C ASP A 349 -6.08 29.87 36.96
N SER A 350 -7.41 29.76 36.81
CA SER A 350 -8.42 30.84 36.76
C SER A 350 -7.97 32.14 36.08
N ALA A 351 -7.56 32.07 34.81
CA ALA A 351 -7.10 33.20 33.99
C ALA A 351 -5.92 34.01 34.58
N SER A 352 -5.09 33.40 35.43
CA SER A 352 -3.83 33.97 35.92
C SER A 352 -2.77 34.13 34.81
N THR A 353 -1.72 34.91 35.10
CA THR A 353 -0.62 35.16 34.16
C THR A 353 0.76 35.01 34.79
N LEU A 354 1.62 34.22 34.15
CA LEU A 354 2.99 33.92 34.59
C LEU A 354 4.00 34.20 33.45
N PRO A 355 4.29 35.47 33.13
CA PRO A 355 5.19 35.79 32.03
C PRO A 355 6.67 35.69 32.44
N LEU A 356 7.44 34.89 31.71
CA LEU A 356 8.88 34.71 31.87
C LEU A 356 9.63 35.40 30.73
N SER A 357 10.58 36.28 31.06
CA SER A 357 11.28 37.11 30.08
C SER A 357 12.76 37.36 30.40
N GLY A 358 13.63 37.18 29.41
CA GLY A 358 15.05 37.53 29.53
C GLY A 358 15.76 36.75 30.65
N ILE A 359 15.59 35.43 30.66
CA ILE A 359 16.22 34.51 31.62
C ILE A 359 17.46 33.89 30.96
N ALA A 360 18.58 33.90 31.67
CA ALA A 360 19.84 33.27 31.24
C ALA A 360 20.24 32.20 32.26
N SER A 361 20.21 30.93 31.85
CA SER A 361 20.38 29.79 32.75
C SER A 361 20.99 28.60 32.02
N PRO A 362 22.19 28.10 32.38
CA PRO A 362 22.70 26.77 32.03
C PRO A 362 21.58 25.72 31.95
N ASP A 363 20.96 25.41 33.08
CA ASP A 363 20.05 24.27 33.21
C ASP A 363 18.65 24.81 33.55
N PHE A 364 17.77 24.95 32.54
CA PHE A 364 16.43 25.52 32.70
C PHE A 364 15.37 24.41 32.61
N ALA A 365 14.65 24.14 33.70
CA ALA A 365 13.73 23.00 33.77
C ALA A 365 12.34 23.33 34.35
N PHE A 366 11.30 22.85 33.66
CA PHE A 366 9.98 22.60 34.25
C PHE A 366 9.83 21.09 34.50
N GLY A 367 9.81 20.68 35.77
CA GLY A 367 9.50 19.29 36.14
C GLY A 367 8.06 18.94 35.80
N TYR A 368 7.13 19.76 36.28
CA TYR A 368 5.69 19.66 36.01
C TYR A 368 5.09 21.03 35.69
N CYS A 369 4.44 21.16 34.55
CA CYS A 369 3.77 22.38 34.07
C CYS A 369 2.34 22.05 33.62
N PHE A 370 1.35 22.61 34.33
CA PHE A 370 -0.07 22.34 34.17
C PHE A 370 -0.88 23.66 34.14
N PRO A 371 -0.87 24.44 33.04
CA PRO A 371 -1.71 25.63 32.93
C PRO A 371 -3.16 25.23 32.61
N ASP A 372 -4.11 25.74 33.40
CA ASP A 372 -5.54 25.39 33.33
C ASP A 372 -6.42 26.65 33.31
N SER A 373 -7.75 26.49 33.21
CA SER A 373 -8.82 27.51 33.20
C SER A 373 -8.46 28.84 32.50
N ALA A 374 -8.08 28.79 31.23
CA ALA A 374 -7.71 29.94 30.40
C ALA A 374 -6.55 30.81 30.95
N SER A 375 -5.67 30.24 31.77
CA SER A 375 -4.42 30.87 32.20
C SER A 375 -3.41 31.10 31.07
N THR A 376 -2.38 31.92 31.33
CA THR A 376 -1.35 32.24 30.35
C THR A 376 0.07 32.15 30.94
N LEU A 377 0.95 31.41 30.27
CA LEU A 377 2.35 31.18 30.66
C LEU A 377 3.28 31.53 29.48
N PRO A 378 3.49 32.82 29.14
CA PRO A 378 4.34 33.18 28.01
C PRO A 378 5.83 33.17 28.37
N LEU A 379 6.61 32.41 27.60
CA LEU A 379 8.07 32.31 27.72
C LEU A 379 8.74 33.05 26.54
N SER A 380 9.65 33.98 26.84
CA SER A 380 10.25 34.84 25.82
C SER A 380 11.72 35.18 26.09
N GLY A 381 12.57 35.05 25.06
CA GLY A 381 13.96 35.47 25.13
C GLY A 381 14.77 34.74 26.21
N ILE A 382 14.63 33.41 26.27
CA ILE A 382 15.36 32.55 27.19
C ILE A 382 16.60 32.00 26.48
N ALA A 383 17.76 32.08 27.14
CA ALA A 383 19.02 31.54 26.65
C ALA A 383 19.53 30.48 27.64
N SER A 384 19.56 29.23 27.22
CA SER A 384 19.85 28.09 28.11
C SER A 384 20.46 26.91 27.36
N PRO A 385 21.70 26.49 27.68
CA PRO A 385 22.25 25.17 27.32
C PRO A 385 21.20 24.06 27.26
N ASP A 386 20.62 23.71 28.41
CA ASP A 386 19.77 22.53 28.55
C ASP A 386 18.36 23.01 28.95
N PHE A 387 17.43 23.08 27.99
CA PHE A 387 16.07 23.58 28.19
C PHE A 387 15.05 22.43 28.13
N ALA A 388 14.43 22.11 29.27
CA ALA A 388 13.58 20.92 29.40
C ALA A 388 12.20 21.18 30.02
N PHE A 389 11.16 20.64 29.36
CA PHE A 389 9.88 20.32 30.00
C PHE A 389 9.82 18.80 30.25
N GLY A 390 9.88 18.38 31.51
CA GLY A 390 9.67 16.98 31.89
C GLY A 390 8.24 16.54 31.61
N TYR A 391 7.27 17.31 32.12
CA TYR A 391 5.84 17.11 31.92
C TYR A 391 5.14 18.45 31.64
N CYS A 392 4.45 18.55 30.51
CA CYS A 392 3.69 19.71 30.08
C CYS A 392 2.25 19.30 29.69
N PHE A 393 1.27 19.81 30.42
CA PHE A 393 -0.15 19.45 30.31
C PHE A 393 -1.03 20.72 30.32
N PRO A 394 -1.10 21.50 29.22
CA PRO A 394 -2.01 22.64 29.14
C PRO A 394 -3.44 22.18 28.87
N ASP A 395 -4.39 22.62 29.69
CA ASP A 395 -5.80 22.21 29.66
C ASP A 395 -6.76 23.44 29.67
N SER A 396 -8.06 23.21 29.59
CA SER A 396 -9.18 24.19 29.63
C SER A 396 -8.90 25.53 28.93
N ALA A 397 -8.56 25.49 27.64
CA ALA A 397 -8.27 26.66 26.80
C ALA A 397 -7.14 27.59 27.33
N SER A 398 -6.20 27.07 28.12
CA SER A 398 -4.97 27.76 28.53
C SER A 398 -4.02 28.03 27.36
N THR A 399 -3.04 28.90 27.58
CA THR A 399 -2.05 29.29 26.57
C THR A 399 -0.62 29.28 27.09
N LEU A 400 0.28 28.61 26.38
CA LEU A 400 1.71 28.45 26.71
C LEU A 400 2.57 28.85 25.50
N PRO A 401 2.70 30.15 25.16
CA PRO A 401 3.48 30.56 24.00
C PRO A 401 4.99 30.63 24.31
N LEU A 402 5.79 29.90 23.52
CA LEU A 402 7.25 29.88 23.57
C LEU A 402 7.82 30.64 22.38
N SER A 403 8.68 31.63 22.64
CA SER A 403 9.19 32.52 21.60
C SER A 403 10.65 32.96 21.81
N GLY A 404 11.47 32.87 20.75
CA GLY A 404 12.84 33.38 20.76
C GLY A 404 13.73 32.69 21.81
N ILE A 405 13.66 31.36 21.88
CA ILE A 405 14.47 30.54 22.78
C ILE A 405 15.70 30.05 22.01
N ALA A 406 16.88 30.18 22.62
CA ALA A 406 18.15 29.70 22.07
C ALA A 406 18.77 28.69 23.05
N SER A 407 18.86 27.44 22.63
CA SER A 407 19.25 26.33 23.50
C SER A 407 19.90 25.19 22.71
N PRO A 408 21.16 24.80 22.99
CA PRO A 408 21.74 23.51 22.62
C PRO A 408 20.73 22.35 22.61
N ASP A 409 20.20 21.99 23.76
CA ASP A 409 19.43 20.77 23.96
C ASP A 409 18.01 21.15 24.39
N PHE A 410 17.07 21.23 23.44
CA PHE A 410 15.68 21.64 23.69
C PHE A 410 14.74 20.43 23.68
N ALA A 411 14.17 20.09 24.83
CA ALA A 411 13.40 18.86 25.00
C ALA A 411 12.02 19.03 25.67
N PHE A 412 11.00 18.43 25.07
CA PHE A 412 9.76 18.03 25.76
C PHE A 412 9.78 16.51 26.00
N GLY A 413 9.91 16.09 27.26
CA GLY A 413 9.79 14.69 27.64
C GLY A 413 8.38 14.16 27.41
N TYR A 414 7.39 14.87 27.96
CA TYR A 414 5.96 14.59 27.82
C TYR A 414 5.17 15.88 27.57
N CYS A 415 4.43 15.93 26.48
CA CYS A 415 3.59 17.05 26.07
C CYS A 415 2.18 16.56 25.73
N PHE A 416 1.18 17.00 26.50
CA PHE A 416 -0.21 16.58 26.43
C PHE A 416 -1.15 17.80 26.48
N PRO A 417 -1.32 18.56 25.39
CA PRO A 417 -2.28 19.66 25.35
C PRO A 417 -3.71 19.13 25.11
N ASP A 418 -4.65 19.53 25.97
CA ASP A 418 -6.04 19.04 25.99
C ASP A 418 -7.05 20.23 26.03
N SER A 419 -8.34 19.94 25.99
CA SER A 419 -9.50 20.85 26.06
C SER A 419 -9.31 22.22 25.36
N ALA A 420 -9.01 22.20 24.06
CA ALA A 420 -8.80 23.38 23.23
C ALA A 420 -7.70 24.37 23.71
N SER A 421 -6.72 23.88 24.47
CA SER A 421 -5.51 24.63 24.84
C SER A 421 -4.61 24.96 23.64
N THR A 422 -3.67 25.89 23.84
CA THR A 422 -2.74 26.32 22.78
C THR A 422 -1.28 26.40 23.25
N LEU A 423 -0.39 25.76 22.50
CA LEU A 423 1.05 25.69 22.78
C LEU A 423 1.86 26.13 21.54
N PRO A 424 1.90 27.43 21.20
CA PRO A 424 2.61 27.90 20.01
C PRO A 424 4.12 28.05 20.25
N LEU A 425 4.92 27.36 19.44
CA LEU A 425 6.39 27.43 19.44
C LEU A 425 6.88 28.21 18.22
N SER A 426 7.68 29.26 18.45
CA SER A 426 8.12 30.16 17.39
C SER A 426 9.55 30.68 17.55
N GLY A 427 10.33 30.66 16.46
CA GLY A 427 11.67 31.25 16.42
C GLY A 427 12.63 30.61 17.42
N ILE A 428 12.64 29.27 17.49
CA ILE A 428 13.53 28.48 18.34
C ILE A 428 14.75 28.07 17.52
N ALA A 429 15.95 28.26 18.08
CA ALA A 429 17.21 27.84 17.48
C ALA A 429 17.93 26.89 18.44
N SER A 430 18.08 25.62 18.02
CA SER A 430 18.55 24.55 18.89
C SER A 430 19.24 23.44 18.10
N PRO A 431 20.52 23.11 18.36
CA PRO A 431 21.17 21.87 17.95
C PRO A 431 20.27 20.63 17.94
N ASP A 432 19.74 20.27 19.11
CA ASP A 432 19.03 19.02 19.34
C ASP A 432 17.60 19.35 19.82
N PHE A 433 16.62 19.26 18.92
CA PHE A 433 15.22 19.62 19.20
C PHE A 433 14.34 18.37 19.24
N ALA A 434 13.84 18.00 20.43
CA ALA A 434 13.16 16.73 20.64
C ALA A 434 11.79 16.85 21.35
N PHE A 435 10.77 16.20 20.78
CA PHE A 435 9.58 15.74 21.51
C PHE A 435 9.69 14.23 21.74
N GLY A 436 9.89 13.82 22.99
CA GLY A 436 9.87 12.40 23.37
C GLY A 436 8.48 11.80 23.19
N TYR A 437 7.47 12.45 23.78
CA TYR A 437 6.06 12.09 23.68
C TYR A 437 5.19 13.34 23.47
N CYS A 438 4.41 13.35 22.40
CA CYS A 438 3.48 14.41 22.04
C CYS A 438 2.09 13.85 21.76
N PHE A 439 1.11 14.22 22.57
CA PHE A 439 -0.27 13.71 22.56
C PHE A 439 -1.28 14.87 22.64
N PRO A 440 -1.52 15.63 21.55
CA PRO A 440 -2.54 16.68 21.55
C PRO A 440 -3.94 16.06 21.37
N ASP A 441 -4.88 16.41 22.25
CA ASP A 441 -6.24 15.87 22.32
C ASP A 441 -7.29 17.00 22.39
N SER A 442 -8.59 16.65 22.41
CA SER A 442 -9.78 17.51 22.50
C SER A 442 -9.68 18.88 21.81
N ALA A 443 -9.42 18.87 20.50
CA ALA A 443 -9.28 20.07 19.65
C ALA A 443 -8.22 21.10 20.11
N SER A 444 -7.20 20.67 20.85
CA SER A 444 -6.01 21.48 21.18
C SER A 444 -5.17 21.84 19.94
N THR A 445 -4.28 22.83 20.09
CA THR A 445 -3.42 23.30 19.00
C THR A 445 -1.96 23.47 19.41
N LEU A 446 -1.04 22.89 18.63
CA LEU A 446 0.41 22.92 18.86
C LEU A 446 1.13 23.40 17.58
N PRO A 447 1.09 24.70 17.25
CA PRO A 447 1.72 25.21 16.04
C PRO A 447 3.24 25.43 16.23
N LEU A 448 4.05 24.79 15.38
CA LEU A 448 5.50 24.93 15.33
C LEU A 448 5.90 25.75 14.08
N SER A 449 6.65 26.83 14.28
CA SER A 449 6.99 27.77 13.20
C SER A 449 8.40 28.36 13.30
N GLY A 450 9.13 28.38 12.18
CA GLY A 450 10.44 29.03 12.09
C GLY A 450 11.47 28.45 13.06
N ILE A 451 11.55 27.13 13.12
CA ILE A 451 12.51 26.39 13.95
C ILE A 451 13.73 26.03 13.09
N ALA A 452 14.92 26.28 13.62
CA ALA A 452 16.18 25.91 12.97
C ALA A 452 16.97 24.98 13.91
N SER A 453 17.13 23.72 13.50
CA SER A 453 17.74 22.67 14.32
C SER A 453 18.49 21.67 13.45
N PRO A 454 19.78 21.37 13.68
CA PRO A 454 20.45 20.16 13.21
C PRO A 454 19.57 18.91 13.25
N ASP A 455 19.16 18.52 14.46
CA ASP A 455 18.54 17.22 14.72
C ASP A 455 17.11 17.47 15.26
N PHE A 456 16.10 17.37 14.40
CA PHE A 456 14.69 17.61 14.75
C PHE A 456 13.91 16.31 14.82
N ALA A 457 13.47 15.91 16.02
CA ALA A 457 12.85 14.61 16.25
C ALA A 457 11.53 14.65 17.02
N PHE A 458 10.52 13.96 16.50
CA PHE A 458 9.39 13.44 17.27
C PHE A 458 9.59 11.94 17.49
N GLY A 459 9.85 11.53 18.74
CA GLY A 459 9.91 10.12 19.12
C GLY A 459 8.55 9.45 18.97
N TYR A 460 7.53 10.04 19.60
CA TYR A 460 6.14 9.61 19.56
C TYR A 460 5.20 10.81 19.38
N CYS A 461 4.36 10.77 18.34
CA CYS A 461 3.38 11.79 18.00
C CYS A 461 2.00 11.16 17.75
N PHE A 462 1.05 11.45 18.62
CA PHE A 462 -0.30 10.88 18.65
C PHE A 462 -1.37 11.98 18.77
N PRO A 463 -1.69 12.72 17.70
CA PRO A 463 -2.77 13.71 17.74
C PRO A 463 -4.14 13.03 17.60
N ASP A 464 -5.06 13.32 18.53
CA ASP A 464 -6.39 12.71 18.63
C ASP A 464 -7.50 13.79 18.75
N SER A 465 -8.77 13.36 18.80
CA SER A 465 -10.00 14.16 18.95
C SER A 465 -10.00 15.53 18.24
N ALA A 466 -9.78 15.55 16.93
CA ALA A 466 -9.74 16.75 16.09
C ALA A 466 -8.71 17.84 16.50
N SER A 467 -7.64 17.46 17.21
CA SER A 467 -6.50 18.33 17.50
C SER A 467 -5.73 18.74 16.23
N THR A 468 -4.88 19.77 16.35
CA THR A 468 -4.08 20.28 15.22
C THR A 468 -2.61 20.52 15.59
N LEU A 469 -1.70 20.00 14.78
CA LEU A 469 -0.25 20.09 14.96
C LEU A 469 0.40 20.62 13.66
N PRO A 470 0.28 21.92 13.33
CA PRO A 470 0.84 22.46 12.09
C PRO A 470 2.34 22.77 12.22
N LEU A 471 3.15 22.17 11.35
CA LEU A 471 4.59 22.38 11.25
C LEU A 471 4.91 23.21 10.00
N SER A 472 5.61 24.33 10.17
CA SER A 472 5.85 25.28 9.06
C SER A 472 7.23 25.96 9.11
N GLY A 473 7.91 26.01 7.97
CA GLY A 473 9.18 26.74 7.84
C GLY A 473 10.28 26.21 8.76
N ILE A 474 10.44 24.88 8.81
CA ILE A 474 11.47 24.20 9.60
C ILE A 474 12.67 23.91 8.68
N ALA A 475 13.87 24.22 9.16
CA ALA A 475 15.12 23.95 8.46
C ALA A 475 16.00 23.04 9.34
N SER A 476 16.24 21.81 8.87
CA SER A 476 16.86 20.77 9.70
C SER A 476 17.63 19.75 8.87
N PRO A 477 18.96 19.59 9.01
CA PRO A 477 19.72 18.42 8.57
C PRO A 477 18.92 17.12 8.66
N ASP A 478 18.60 16.68 9.87
CA ASP A 478 18.01 15.37 10.13
C ASP A 478 16.60 15.58 10.71
N PHE A 479 15.55 15.35 9.91
CA PHE A 479 14.15 15.56 10.31
C PHE A 479 13.42 14.22 10.42
N ALA A 480 13.04 13.81 11.63
CA ALA A 480 12.51 12.47 11.90
C ALA A 480 11.21 12.45 12.71
N PHE A 481 10.22 11.71 12.20
CA PHE A 481 9.14 11.14 13.02
C PHE A 481 9.42 9.65 13.24
N GLY A 482 9.74 9.25 14.47
CA GLY A 482 9.91 7.85 14.84
C GLY A 482 8.58 7.10 14.74
N TYR A 483 7.55 7.63 15.41
CA TYR A 483 6.19 7.12 15.42
C TYR A 483 5.17 8.27 15.29
N CYS A 484 4.32 8.19 14.26
CA CYS A 484 3.28 9.16 13.95
C CYS A 484 1.93 8.45 13.76
N PHE A 485 0.98 8.69 14.67
CA PHE A 485 -0.32 8.04 14.74
C PHE A 485 -1.45 9.10 14.91
N PRO A 486 -1.85 9.82 13.84
CA PRO A 486 -2.97 10.74 13.92
C PRO A 486 -4.32 9.99 13.83
N ASP A 487 -5.21 10.23 14.79
CA ASP A 487 -6.51 9.54 14.95
C ASP A 487 -7.66 10.56 15.09
N SER A 488 -8.90 10.08 15.20
CA SER A 488 -10.18 10.82 15.39
C SER A 488 -10.27 12.18 14.69
N ALA A 489 -10.10 12.20 13.36
CA ALA A 489 -10.15 13.41 12.53
C ALA A 489 -9.17 14.54 12.92
N SER A 490 -8.06 14.22 13.58
CA SER A 490 -6.95 15.15 13.83
C SER A 490 -6.25 15.61 12.54
N THR A 491 -5.45 16.68 12.64
CA THR A 491 -4.73 17.25 11.48
C THR A 491 -3.27 17.56 11.80
N LEU A 492 -2.36 17.07 10.94
CA LEU A 492 -0.90 17.25 11.07
C LEU A 492 -0.34 17.81 9.75
N PRO A 493 -0.53 19.10 9.43
CA PRO A 493 -0.05 19.67 8.17
C PRO A 493 1.44 20.06 8.25
N LEU A 494 2.24 19.50 7.35
CA LEU A 494 3.67 19.79 7.19
C LEU A 494 3.88 20.63 5.93
N SER A 495 4.53 21.79 6.08
CA SER A 495 4.69 22.73 4.96
C SER A 495 6.03 23.49 4.96
N GLY A 496 6.67 23.58 3.79
CA GLY A 496 7.88 24.38 3.62
C GLY A 496 9.04 23.90 4.50
N ILE A 497 9.28 22.59 4.55
CA ILE A 497 10.37 21.96 5.30
C ILE A 497 11.55 21.74 4.35
N ALA A 498 12.74 22.13 4.78
CA ALA A 498 13.99 21.92 4.04
C ALA A 498 14.95 21.08 4.89
N SER A 499 15.24 19.87 4.43
CA SER A 499 15.97 18.88 5.22
C SER A 499 16.74 17.88 4.35
N PRO A 500 18.08 17.78 4.46
CA PRO A 500 18.87 16.64 3.98
C PRO A 500 18.13 15.30 4.09
N ASP A 501 17.87 14.84 5.31
CA ASP A 501 17.41 13.48 5.59
C ASP A 501 16.01 13.58 6.24
N PHE A 502 14.95 13.37 5.46
CA PHE A 502 13.56 13.49 5.91
C PHE A 502 12.90 12.11 6.03
N ALA A 503 12.59 11.68 7.26
CA ALA A 503 12.13 10.32 7.54
C ALA A 503 10.87 10.23 8.40
N PHE A 504 9.90 9.43 7.94
CA PHE A 504 8.88 8.80 8.78
C PHE A 504 9.25 7.33 8.99
N GLY A 505 9.64 6.96 10.21
CA GLY A 505 9.89 5.56 10.59
C GLY A 505 8.60 4.74 10.54
N TYR A 506 7.58 5.23 11.23
CA TYR A 506 6.24 4.63 11.29
C TYR A 506 5.16 5.72 11.19
N CYS A 507 4.28 5.59 10.21
CA CYS A 507 3.17 6.51 9.94
C CYS A 507 1.85 5.72 9.79
N PHE A 508 0.92 5.92 10.72
CA PHE A 508 -0.34 5.20 10.84
C PHE A 508 -1.51 6.19 11.05
N PRO A 509 -2.00 6.88 10.00
CA PRO A 509 -3.17 7.75 10.12
C PRO A 509 -4.47 6.92 10.09
N ASP A 510 -5.34 7.12 11.08
CA ASP A 510 -6.60 6.37 11.28
C ASP A 510 -7.80 7.32 11.47
N SER A 511 -9.01 6.77 11.62
CA SER A 511 -10.31 7.43 11.85
C SER A 511 -10.50 8.80 11.16
N ALA A 512 -10.38 8.83 9.84
CA ALA A 512 -10.53 10.03 9.00
C ALA A 512 -9.60 11.22 9.36
N SER A 513 -8.44 10.97 9.99
CA SER A 513 -7.38 11.95 10.19
C SER A 513 -6.75 12.43 8.88
N THR A 514 -6.00 13.55 8.95
CA THR A 514 -5.35 14.15 7.77
C THR A 514 -3.89 14.54 8.03
N LEU A 515 -3.00 14.10 7.15
CA LEU A 515 -1.55 14.35 7.22
C LEU A 515 -1.06 14.94 5.88
N PRO A 516 -1.34 16.23 5.57
CA PRO A 516 -0.94 16.82 4.30
C PRO A 516 0.53 17.29 4.32
N LEU A 517 1.32 16.78 3.38
CA LEU A 517 2.72 17.14 3.17
C LEU A 517 2.85 17.99 1.90
N SER A 518 3.45 19.19 2.03
CA SER A 518 3.52 20.14 0.90
C SER A 518 4.81 20.96 0.86
N GLY A 519 5.41 21.09 -0.34
CA GLY A 519 6.57 21.94 -0.55
C GLY A 519 7.79 21.54 0.29
N ILE A 520 8.09 20.24 0.33
CA ILE A 520 9.24 19.67 1.03
C ILE A 520 10.39 19.51 0.03
N ALA A 521 11.59 19.96 0.42
CA ALA A 521 12.80 19.81 -0.38
C ALA A 521 13.85 19.03 0.44
N SER A 522 14.19 17.83 -0.02
CA SER A 522 15.01 16.89 0.75
C SER A 522 15.79 15.93 -0.14
N PRO A 523 17.15 15.90 -0.09
CA PRO A 523 17.98 14.81 -0.59
C PRO A 523 17.32 13.42 -0.45
N ASP A 524 17.11 12.96 0.77
CA ASP A 524 16.72 11.59 1.06
C ASP A 524 15.35 11.61 1.76
N PHE A 525 14.27 11.33 1.02
CA PHE A 525 12.90 11.37 1.53
C PHE A 525 12.31 9.96 1.68
N ALA A 526 12.08 9.52 2.91
CA ALA A 526 11.71 8.13 3.21
C ALA A 526 10.48 7.98 4.12
N PHE A 527 9.54 7.12 3.68
CA PHE A 527 8.59 6.45 4.56
C PHE A 527 9.04 4.99 4.76
N GLY A 528 9.50 4.65 5.96
CA GLY A 528 9.85 3.27 6.32
C GLY A 528 8.60 2.38 6.33
N TYR A 529 7.57 2.82 7.05
CA TYR A 529 6.28 2.15 7.17
C TYR A 529 5.13 3.17 7.10
N CYS A 530 4.22 2.99 6.14
CA CYS A 530 3.06 3.84 5.91
C CYS A 530 1.78 2.99 5.82
N PHE A 531 0.88 3.14 6.78
CA PHE A 531 -0.35 2.34 6.94
C PHE A 531 -1.56 3.26 7.19
N PRO A 532 -2.12 3.94 6.17
CA PRO A 532 -3.33 4.74 6.35
C PRO A 532 -4.58 3.84 6.36
N ASP A 533 -5.43 4.01 7.37
CA ASP A 533 -6.64 3.19 7.61
C ASP A 533 -7.88 4.08 7.84
N SER A 534 -9.06 3.46 8.03
CA SER A 534 -10.38 4.06 8.32
C SER A 534 -10.67 5.41 7.63
N ALA A 535 -10.60 5.44 6.30
CA ALA A 535 -10.84 6.64 5.48
C ALA A 535 -9.97 7.88 5.81
N SER A 536 -8.79 7.68 6.40
CA SER A 536 -7.76 8.72 6.57
C SER A 536 -7.21 9.24 5.23
N THR A 537 -6.54 10.40 5.27
CA THR A 537 -5.96 11.03 4.07
C THR A 537 -4.52 11.50 4.27
N LEU A 538 -3.63 11.10 3.36
CA LEU A 538 -2.20 11.43 3.37
C LEU A 538 -1.79 12.04 2.03
N PRO A 539 -2.15 13.31 1.73
CA PRO A 539 -1.82 13.92 0.44
C PRO A 539 -0.38 14.46 0.42
N LEU A 540 0.40 14.00 -0.55
CA LEU A 540 1.78 14.44 -0.82
C LEU A 540 1.81 15.29 -2.09
N SER A 541 2.33 16.51 -1.99
CA SER A 541 2.32 17.47 -3.12
C SER A 541 3.56 18.36 -3.20
N GLY A 542 4.10 18.51 -4.42
CA GLY A 542 5.21 19.44 -4.67
C GLY A 542 6.47 19.10 -3.88
N ILE A 543 6.84 17.81 -3.85
CA ILE A 543 8.05 17.32 -3.18
C ILE A 543 9.16 17.21 -4.23
N ALA A 544 10.35 17.72 -3.89
CA ALA A 544 11.54 17.62 -4.72
C ALA A 544 12.66 16.92 -3.93
N SER A 545 13.06 15.74 -4.40
CA SER A 545 13.97 14.86 -3.66
C SER A 545 14.77 13.97 -4.61
N PRO A 546 16.12 13.97 -4.58
CA PRO A 546 16.96 12.93 -5.16
C PRO A 546 16.40 11.51 -5.01
N ASP A 547 16.26 11.05 -3.76
CA ASP A 547 15.98 9.65 -3.43
C ASP A 547 14.65 9.58 -2.66
N PHE A 548 13.55 9.27 -3.35
CA PHE A 548 12.19 9.22 -2.78
C PHE A 548 11.72 7.77 -2.63
N ALA A 549 11.52 7.31 -1.39
CA ALA A 549 11.23 5.91 -1.10
C ALA A 549 10.05 5.68 -0.15
N PHE A 550 9.14 4.78 -0.55
CA PHE A 550 8.26 4.04 0.37
C PHE A 550 8.81 2.62 0.55
N GLY A 551 9.33 2.31 1.74
CA GLY A 551 9.76 0.96 2.08
C GLY A 551 8.58 -0.01 2.13
N TYR A 552 7.54 0.38 2.89
CA TYR A 552 6.29 -0.35 3.04
C TYR A 552 5.09 0.61 3.02
N CYS A 553 4.16 0.39 2.10
CA CYS A 553 2.95 1.16 1.89
C CYS A 553 1.72 0.24 1.84
N PHE A 554 0.84 0.36 2.84
CA PHE A 554 -0.34 -0.50 3.05
C PHE A 554 -1.58 0.35 3.35
N PRO A 555 -2.21 0.99 2.35
CA PRO A 555 -3.46 1.73 2.56
C PRO A 555 -4.66 0.77 2.61
N ASP A 556 -5.48 0.88 3.65
CA ASP A 556 -6.63 0.00 3.94
C ASP A 556 -7.91 0.81 4.22
N SER A 557 -9.04 0.14 4.46
CA SER A 557 -10.39 0.66 4.79
C SER A 557 -10.77 1.99 4.13
N ALA A 558 -10.75 2.04 2.80
CA ALA A 558 -11.10 3.22 1.98
C ALA A 558 -10.27 4.49 2.28
N SER A 559 -9.06 4.36 2.82
CA SER A 559 -8.09 5.46 2.95
C SER A 559 -7.63 6.02 1.60
N THR A 560 -7.02 7.21 1.61
CA THR A 560 -6.53 7.87 0.40
C THR A 560 -5.11 8.43 0.55
N LEU A 561 -4.22 8.05 -0.38
CA LEU A 561 -2.81 8.46 -0.42
C LEU A 561 -2.49 9.10 -1.79
N PRO A 562 -2.93 10.33 -2.07
CA PRO A 562 -2.70 10.97 -3.37
C PRO A 562 -1.30 11.59 -3.45
N LEU A 563 -0.53 11.17 -4.45
CA LEU A 563 0.81 11.68 -4.77
C LEU A 563 0.74 12.53 -6.05
N SER A 564 1.21 13.79 -5.97
CA SER A 564 1.11 14.73 -7.09
C SER A 564 2.30 15.69 -7.22
N GLY A 565 2.79 15.87 -8.46
CA GLY A 565 3.84 16.85 -8.75
C GLY A 565 5.15 16.58 -8.00
N ILE A 566 5.58 15.33 -7.98
CA ILE A 566 6.85 14.88 -7.36
C ILE A 566 7.93 14.84 -8.44
N ALA A 567 9.10 15.40 -8.15
CA ALA A 567 10.26 15.38 -9.03
C ALA A 567 11.43 14.70 -8.31
N SER A 568 11.86 13.54 -8.80
CA SER A 568 12.80 12.68 -8.08
C SER A 568 13.63 11.81 -9.03
N PRO A 569 14.98 11.96 -9.10
CA PRO A 569 15.89 10.97 -9.68
C PRO A 569 15.43 9.53 -9.47
N ASP A 570 15.42 9.05 -8.24
CA ASP A 570 15.18 7.65 -7.91
C ASP A 570 13.87 7.58 -7.11
N PHE A 571 12.80 7.06 -7.72
CA PHE A 571 11.46 7.00 -7.10
C PHE A 571 11.03 5.53 -6.92
N ALA A 572 10.92 5.07 -5.67
CA ALA A 572 10.72 3.65 -5.38
C ALA A 572 9.58 3.37 -4.38
N PHE A 573 8.71 2.41 -4.75
CA PHE A 573 7.91 1.63 -3.81
C PHE A 573 8.52 0.24 -3.66
N GLY A 574 9.13 -0.04 -2.49
CA GLY A 574 9.65 -1.36 -2.17
C GLY A 574 8.52 -2.40 -2.05
N TYR A 575 7.51 -2.07 -1.26
CA TYR A 575 6.30 -2.87 -1.05
C TYR A 575 5.05 -1.98 -1.05
N CYS A 576 4.11 -2.26 -1.94
CA CYS A 576 2.84 -1.54 -2.08
C CYS A 576 1.67 -2.53 -2.09
N PHE A 577 0.80 -2.44 -1.08
CA PHE A 577 -0.32 -3.36 -0.83
C PHE A 577 -1.61 -2.57 -0.49
N PRO A 578 -2.30 -1.97 -1.46
CA PRO A 578 -3.57 -1.30 -1.21
C PRO A 578 -4.72 -2.32 -1.10
N ASP A 579 -5.51 -2.26 -0.02
CA ASP A 579 -6.59 -3.20 0.29
C ASP A 579 -7.91 -2.45 0.62
N SER A 580 -8.99 -3.18 0.90
CA SER A 580 -10.35 -2.74 1.28
C SER A 580 -10.83 -1.42 0.63
N ALA A 581 -10.86 -1.38 -0.70
CA ALA A 581 -11.30 -0.23 -1.50
C ALA A 581 -10.54 1.10 -1.23
N SER A 582 -9.31 1.04 -0.72
CA SER A 582 -8.39 2.17 -0.63
C SER A 582 -8.00 2.76 -2.00
N THR A 583 -7.46 3.97 -2.01
CA THR A 583 -7.04 4.66 -3.24
C THR A 583 -5.64 5.27 -3.12
N LEU A 584 -4.79 4.97 -4.10
CA LEU A 584 -3.40 5.45 -4.20
C LEU A 584 -3.17 6.09 -5.58
N PRO A 585 -3.69 7.31 -5.84
CA PRO A 585 -3.54 7.95 -7.14
C PRO A 585 -2.18 8.65 -7.29
N LEU A 586 -1.44 8.28 -8.33
CA LEU A 586 -0.14 8.87 -8.69
C LEU A 586 -0.30 9.71 -9.96
N SER A 587 0.09 10.99 -9.90
CA SER A 587 -0.10 11.92 -11.02
C SER A 587 1.04 12.94 -11.19
N GLY A 588 1.47 13.13 -12.44
CA GLY A 588 2.46 14.16 -12.77
C GLY A 588 3.80 13.97 -12.05
N ILE A 589 4.30 12.73 -12.04
CA ILE A 589 5.61 12.38 -11.46
C ILE A 589 6.65 12.40 -12.58
N ALA A 590 7.81 13.02 -12.31
CA ALA A 590 8.94 13.07 -13.23
C ALA A 590 10.17 12.47 -12.53
N SER A 591 10.66 11.34 -13.04
CA SER A 591 11.70 10.56 -12.36
C SER A 591 12.52 9.72 -13.35
N PRO A 592 13.84 9.92 -13.48
CA PRO A 592 14.79 8.95 -14.06
C PRO A 592 14.39 7.49 -13.84
N ASP A 593 14.45 7.01 -12.61
CA ASP A 593 14.37 5.60 -12.28
C ASP A 593 13.12 5.37 -11.41
N PHE A 594 12.01 4.95 -12.02
CA PHE A 594 10.71 4.77 -11.35
C PHE A 594 10.38 3.29 -11.17
N ALA A 595 10.30 2.82 -9.92
CA ALA A 595 10.16 1.38 -9.64
C ALA A 595 9.08 1.03 -8.60
N PHE A 596 8.26 0.03 -8.93
CA PHE A 596 7.54 -0.79 -7.97
C PHE A 596 8.25 -2.15 -7.84
N GLY A 597 8.90 -2.39 -6.70
CA GLY A 597 9.51 -3.70 -6.39
C GLY A 597 8.44 -4.79 -6.25
N TYR A 598 7.44 -4.52 -5.42
CA TYR A 598 6.28 -5.38 -5.17
C TYR A 598 4.99 -4.55 -5.11
N CYS A 599 4.03 -4.88 -5.96
CA CYS A 599 2.71 -4.25 -6.06
C CYS A 599 1.60 -5.31 -6.01
N PHE A 600 0.76 -5.26 -4.98
CA PHE A 600 -0.29 -6.24 -4.69
C PHE A 600 -1.61 -5.53 -4.30
N PRO A 601 -2.36 -4.96 -5.26
CA PRO A 601 -3.66 -4.36 -4.94
C PRO A 601 -4.75 -5.43 -4.80
N ASP A 602 -5.51 -5.40 -3.70
CA ASP A 602 -6.53 -6.40 -3.34
C ASP A 602 -7.88 -5.71 -2.97
N SER A 603 -8.90 -6.50 -2.65
CA SER A 603 -10.27 -6.12 -2.23
C SER A 603 -10.84 -4.85 -2.85
N ALA A 604 -10.91 -4.81 -4.18
CA ALA A 604 -11.44 -3.67 -4.96
C ALA A 604 -10.74 -2.31 -4.72
N SER A 605 -9.49 -2.31 -4.27
CA SER A 605 -8.64 -1.13 -4.21
C SER A 605 -8.33 -0.52 -5.59
N THR A 606 -7.85 0.72 -5.61
CA THR A 606 -7.53 1.43 -6.87
C THR A 606 -6.16 2.13 -6.81
N LEU A 607 -5.32 1.84 -7.80
CA LEU A 607 -3.97 2.40 -7.95
C LEU A 607 -3.82 3.06 -9.34
N PRO A 608 -4.42 4.26 -9.58
CA PRO A 608 -4.37 4.90 -10.88
C PRO A 608 -3.06 5.68 -11.09
N LEU A 609 -2.34 5.34 -12.16
CA LEU A 609 -1.10 6.00 -12.58
C LEU A 609 -1.35 6.83 -13.85
N SER A 610 -1.01 8.13 -13.80
CA SER A 610 -1.29 9.05 -14.91
C SER A 610 -0.23 10.12 -15.13
N GLY A 611 0.16 10.34 -16.39
CA GLY A 611 1.08 11.42 -16.76
C GLY A 611 2.46 11.30 -16.09
N ILE A 612 3.02 10.08 -16.08
CA ILE A 612 4.36 9.80 -15.56
C ILE A 612 5.36 9.90 -16.71
N ALA A 613 6.48 10.59 -16.48
CA ALA A 613 7.58 10.70 -17.42
C ALA A 613 8.86 10.18 -16.76
N SER A 614 9.39 9.07 -17.26
CA SER A 614 10.51 8.36 -16.63
C SER A 614 11.34 7.61 -17.67
N PRO A 615 12.65 7.83 -17.79
CA PRO A 615 13.60 6.93 -18.44
C PRO A 615 13.28 5.44 -18.24
N ASP A 616 13.40 4.97 -17.00
CA ASP A 616 13.43 3.55 -16.66
C ASP A 616 12.25 3.25 -15.73
N PHE A 617 11.13 2.79 -16.29
CA PHE A 617 9.88 2.53 -15.56
C PHE A 617 9.65 1.02 -15.39
N ALA A 618 9.63 0.52 -14.15
CA ALA A 618 9.56 -0.92 -13.88
C ALA A 618 8.56 -1.33 -12.79
N PHE A 619 7.79 -2.39 -13.09
CA PHE A 619 7.15 -3.25 -12.10
C PHE A 619 7.93 -4.56 -12.00
N GLY A 620 8.63 -4.78 -10.89
CA GLY A 620 9.32 -6.05 -10.61
C GLY A 620 8.31 -7.19 -10.43
N TYR A 621 7.33 -6.98 -9.56
CA TYR A 621 6.24 -7.91 -9.26
C TYR A 621 4.91 -7.16 -9.15
N CYS A 622 3.93 -7.55 -9.96
CA CYS A 622 2.59 -6.96 -10.02
C CYS A 622 1.53 -8.07 -9.95
N PHE A 623 0.76 -8.10 -8.86
CA PHE A 623 -0.23 -9.14 -8.53
C PHE A 623 -1.57 -8.49 -8.09
N PRO A 624 -2.40 -7.97 -9.02
CA PRO A 624 -3.71 -7.43 -8.67
C PRO A 624 -4.75 -8.56 -8.49
N ASP A 625 -5.46 -8.56 -7.36
CA ASP A 625 -6.42 -9.60 -6.96
C ASP A 625 -7.78 -8.99 -6.54
N SER A 626 -8.76 -9.83 -6.18
CA SER A 626 -10.13 -9.52 -5.72
C SER A 626 -10.78 -8.28 -6.32
N ALA A 627 -10.92 -8.24 -7.65
CA ALA A 627 -11.53 -7.14 -8.41
C ALA A 627 -10.90 -5.75 -8.20
N SER A 628 -9.63 -5.68 -7.80
CA SER A 628 -8.83 -4.44 -7.76
C SER A 628 -8.61 -3.84 -9.16
N THR A 629 -8.21 -2.56 -9.20
CA THR A 629 -7.96 -1.84 -10.45
C THR A 629 -6.64 -1.08 -10.45
N LEU A 630 -5.82 -1.31 -11.48
CA LEU A 630 -4.50 -0.68 -11.67
C LEU A 630 -4.46 -0.02 -13.06
N PRO A 631 -5.12 1.14 -13.28
CA PRO A 631 -5.15 1.78 -14.59
C PRO A 631 -3.91 2.63 -14.84
N LEU A 632 -3.21 2.35 -15.95
CA LEU A 632 -2.03 3.07 -16.42
C LEU A 632 -2.39 3.89 -17.67
N SER A 633 -2.10 5.20 -17.64
CA SER A 633 -2.48 6.10 -18.74
C SER A 633 -1.47 7.22 -19.01
N GLY A 634 -1.13 7.43 -20.28
CA GLY A 634 -0.30 8.57 -20.70
C GLY A 634 1.11 8.54 -20.09
N ILE A 635 1.75 7.37 -20.11
CA ILE A 635 3.13 7.17 -19.63
C ILE A 635 4.08 7.29 -20.82
N ALA A 636 5.16 8.04 -20.65
CA ALA A 636 6.23 8.20 -21.64
C ALA A 636 7.57 7.76 -21.03
N SER A 637 8.14 6.67 -21.56
CA SER A 637 9.27 5.99 -20.93
C SER A 637 10.17 5.28 -21.95
N PRO A 638 11.44 5.65 -22.14
CA PRO A 638 12.47 4.85 -22.80
C PRO A 638 12.28 3.34 -22.59
N ASP A 639 12.49 2.87 -21.36
CA ASP A 639 12.52 1.45 -21.04
C ASP A 639 11.34 1.17 -20.09
N PHE A 640 10.32 0.46 -20.55
CA PHE A 640 9.12 0.15 -19.76
C PHE A 640 8.97 -1.36 -19.57
N ALA A 641 8.98 -1.84 -18.32
CA ALA A 641 8.98 -3.29 -18.05
C ALA A 641 8.01 -3.75 -16.95
N PHE A 642 7.27 -4.83 -17.23
CA PHE A 642 6.71 -5.73 -16.23
C PHE A 642 7.58 -7.00 -16.15
N GLY A 643 8.33 -7.17 -15.05
CA GLY A 643 9.10 -8.39 -14.80
C GLY A 643 8.17 -9.60 -14.60
N TYR A 644 7.22 -9.45 -13.67
CA TYR A 644 6.19 -10.43 -13.34
C TYR A 644 4.83 -9.77 -13.18
N CYS A 645 3.85 -10.20 -13.96
CA CYS A 645 2.48 -9.70 -13.97
C CYS A 645 1.47 -10.86 -13.86
N PHE A 646 0.72 -10.91 -12.76
CA PHE A 646 -0.20 -12.00 -12.40
C PHE A 646 -1.54 -11.43 -11.91
N PRO A 647 -2.44 -10.95 -12.81
CA PRO A 647 -3.76 -10.49 -12.40
C PRO A 647 -4.72 -11.67 -12.18
N ASP A 648 -5.39 -11.71 -11.03
CA ASP A 648 -6.28 -12.80 -10.60
C ASP A 648 -7.66 -12.26 -10.13
N SER A 649 -8.57 -13.15 -9.74
CA SER A 649 -9.93 -12.92 -9.21
C SER A 649 -10.68 -11.70 -9.80
N ALA A 650 -10.86 -11.68 -11.12
CA ALA A 650 -11.56 -10.62 -11.85
C ALA A 650 -10.99 -9.19 -11.66
N SER A 651 -9.71 -9.05 -11.31
CA SER A 651 -8.98 -7.78 -11.31
C SER A 651 -8.84 -7.17 -12.71
N THR A 652 -8.51 -5.87 -12.76
CA THR A 652 -8.36 -5.13 -14.03
C THR A 652 -7.08 -4.30 -14.07
N LEU A 653 -6.28 -4.49 -15.13
CA LEU A 653 -5.01 -3.80 -15.38
C LEU A 653 -5.04 -3.13 -16.76
N PRO A 654 -5.77 -2.01 -16.95
CA PRO A 654 -5.89 -1.37 -18.26
C PRO A 654 -4.69 -0.46 -18.56
N LEU A 655 -4.02 -0.71 -19.69
CA LEU A 655 -2.90 0.08 -20.21
C LEU A 655 -3.35 0.88 -21.44
N SER A 656 -3.13 2.19 -21.41
CA SER A 656 -3.61 3.08 -22.49
C SER A 656 -2.66 4.25 -22.80
N GLY A 657 -2.38 4.47 -24.10
CA GLY A 657 -1.61 5.64 -24.55
C GLY A 657 -0.19 5.67 -24.00
N ILE A 658 0.50 4.52 -24.06
CA ILE A 658 1.90 4.38 -23.63
C ILE A 658 2.81 4.58 -24.85
N ALA A 659 3.86 5.39 -24.69
CA ALA A 659 4.89 5.60 -25.70
C ALA A 659 6.26 5.26 -25.13
N SER A 660 6.89 4.20 -25.65
CA SER A 660 8.13 3.64 -25.09
C SER A 660 8.97 2.97 -26.16
N PRO A 661 10.23 3.36 -26.39
CA PRO A 661 11.24 2.58 -27.11
C PRO A 661 11.12 1.07 -26.87
N ASP A 662 11.39 0.62 -25.64
CA ASP A 662 11.57 -0.79 -25.32
C ASP A 662 10.52 -1.20 -24.29
N PHE A 663 9.42 -1.84 -24.75
CA PHE A 663 8.30 -2.24 -23.90
C PHE A 663 8.25 -3.78 -23.74
N ALA A 664 8.36 -4.27 -22.51
CA ALA A 664 8.41 -5.71 -22.24
C ALA A 664 7.48 -6.19 -21.11
N PHE A 665 6.84 -7.34 -21.33
CA PHE A 665 6.38 -8.25 -20.29
C PHE A 665 7.30 -9.47 -20.25
N GLY A 666 8.08 -9.62 -19.18
CA GLY A 666 8.90 -10.82 -18.96
C GLY A 666 8.02 -12.04 -18.74
N TYR A 667 7.08 -11.93 -17.80
CA TYR A 667 6.11 -12.97 -17.44
C TYR A 667 4.72 -12.36 -17.23
N CYS A 668 3.73 -12.85 -17.97
CA CYS A 668 2.34 -12.41 -17.93
C CYS A 668 1.40 -13.62 -17.79
N PHE A 669 0.72 -13.72 -16.66
CA PHE A 669 -0.12 -14.85 -16.25
C PHE A 669 -1.49 -14.37 -15.71
N PRO A 670 -2.44 -13.95 -16.57
CA PRO A 670 -3.77 -13.56 -16.13
C PRO A 670 -4.66 -14.79 -15.87
N ASP A 671 -5.29 -14.86 -14.70
CA ASP A 671 -6.11 -16.00 -14.23
C ASP A 671 -7.50 -15.53 -13.71
N SER A 672 -8.35 -16.47 -13.30
CA SER A 672 -9.70 -16.30 -12.72
C SER A 672 -10.53 -15.13 -13.28
N ALA A 673 -10.75 -15.12 -14.60
CA ALA A 673 -11.53 -14.09 -15.31
C ALA A 673 -11.04 -12.63 -15.14
N SER A 674 -9.76 -12.44 -14.83
CA SER A 674 -9.09 -11.13 -14.85
C SER A 674 -9.03 -10.50 -16.25
N THR A 675 -8.77 -9.19 -16.32
CA THR A 675 -8.70 -8.46 -17.59
C THR A 675 -7.47 -7.55 -17.67
N LEU A 676 -6.71 -7.69 -18.76
CA LEU A 676 -5.49 -6.92 -19.05
C LEU A 676 -5.60 -6.25 -20.44
N PRO A 677 -6.42 -5.18 -20.59
CA PRO A 677 -6.62 -4.55 -21.89
C PRO A 677 -5.49 -3.57 -22.24
N LEU A 678 -4.86 -3.79 -23.40
CA LEU A 678 -3.78 -2.99 -23.96
C LEU A 678 -4.27 -2.20 -25.18
N SER A 679 -4.11 -0.88 -25.16
CA SER A 679 -4.67 0.00 -26.20
C SER A 679 -3.80 1.21 -26.54
N GLY A 680 -3.63 1.50 -27.84
CA GLY A 680 -2.97 2.72 -28.31
C GLY A 680 -1.51 2.82 -27.87
N ILE A 681 -0.76 1.73 -28.04
CA ILE A 681 0.66 1.61 -27.68
C ILE A 681 1.51 1.89 -28.91
N ALA A 682 2.53 2.73 -28.74
CA ALA A 682 3.53 3.01 -29.77
C ALA A 682 4.94 2.71 -29.23
N SER A 683 5.59 1.68 -29.77
CA SER A 683 6.85 1.19 -29.23
C SER A 683 7.72 0.51 -30.31
N PRO A 684 8.93 1.00 -30.62
CA PRO A 684 9.97 0.28 -31.36
C PRO A 684 9.95 -1.23 -31.14
N ASP A 685 10.28 -1.67 -29.92
CA ASP A 685 10.51 -3.06 -29.60
C ASP A 685 9.48 -3.47 -28.54
N PHE A 686 8.44 -4.21 -28.92
CA PHE A 686 7.38 -4.65 -28.01
C PHE A 686 7.36 -6.18 -27.86
N ALA A 687 7.55 -6.69 -26.63
CA ALA A 687 7.70 -8.12 -26.40
C ALA A 687 6.90 -8.68 -25.21
N PHE A 688 6.28 -9.83 -25.42
CA PHE A 688 5.92 -10.78 -24.36
C PHE A 688 6.91 -11.93 -24.37
N GLY A 689 7.75 -12.04 -23.34
CA GLY A 689 8.64 -13.19 -23.15
C GLY A 689 7.84 -14.47 -22.90
N TYR A 690 6.94 -14.40 -21.91
CA TYR A 690 6.03 -15.48 -21.52
C TYR A 690 4.62 -14.95 -21.26
N CYS A 691 3.63 -15.50 -21.96
CA CYS A 691 2.22 -15.14 -21.89
C CYS A 691 1.36 -16.40 -21.70
N PHE A 692 0.73 -16.54 -20.54
CA PHE A 692 -0.04 -17.72 -20.11
C PHE A 692 -1.41 -17.31 -19.52
N PRO A 693 -2.41 -16.95 -20.35
CA PRO A 693 -3.75 -16.63 -19.85
C PRO A 693 -4.56 -17.91 -19.58
N ASP A 694 -5.15 -18.01 -18.38
CA ASP A 694 -5.89 -19.18 -17.89
C ASP A 694 -7.29 -18.78 -17.33
N SER A 695 -8.08 -19.76 -16.88
CA SER A 695 -9.42 -19.66 -16.26
C SER A 695 -10.33 -18.54 -16.80
N ALA A 696 -10.59 -18.54 -18.11
CA ALA A 696 -11.44 -17.56 -18.79
C ALA A 696 -11.02 -16.08 -18.63
N SER A 697 -9.74 -15.81 -18.35
CA SER A 697 -9.14 -14.46 -18.39
C SER A 697 -9.17 -13.84 -19.80
N THR A 698 -8.98 -12.52 -19.87
CA THR A 698 -8.99 -11.79 -21.15
C THR A 698 -7.80 -10.81 -21.28
N LEU A 699 -7.10 -10.90 -22.39
CA LEU A 699 -5.93 -10.07 -22.73
C LEU A 699 -6.13 -9.41 -24.11
N PRO A 700 -7.00 -8.37 -24.23
CA PRO A 700 -7.28 -7.76 -25.52
C PRO A 700 -6.22 -6.71 -25.91
N LEU A 701 -5.61 -6.90 -27.07
CA LEU A 701 -4.61 -6.01 -27.66
C LEU A 701 -5.21 -5.26 -28.86
N SER A 702 -5.11 -3.93 -28.86
CA SER A 702 -5.75 -3.09 -29.88
C SER A 702 -4.97 -1.83 -30.25
N GLY A 703 -4.86 -1.54 -31.55
CA GLY A 703 -4.28 -0.29 -32.05
C GLY A 703 -2.80 -0.13 -31.64
N ILE A 704 -2.00 -1.14 -31.94
CA ILE A 704 -0.58 -1.21 -31.56
C ILE A 704 0.27 -0.93 -32.80
N ALA A 705 1.25 -0.03 -32.66
CA ALA A 705 2.19 0.33 -33.71
C ALA A 705 3.62 0.11 -33.22
N SER A 706 4.30 -0.89 -33.79
CA SER A 706 5.61 -1.34 -33.29
C SER A 706 6.44 -1.96 -34.41
N PRO A 707 7.63 -1.42 -34.77
CA PRO A 707 8.66 -2.10 -35.55
C PRO A 707 8.71 -3.61 -35.32
N ASP A 708 9.11 -4.02 -34.12
CA ASP A 708 9.46 -5.41 -33.82
C ASP A 708 8.51 -5.89 -32.70
N PHE A 709 7.44 -6.61 -33.07
CA PHE A 709 6.42 -7.09 -32.13
C PHE A 709 6.50 -8.62 -31.97
N ALA A 710 6.71 -9.12 -30.75
CA ALA A 710 6.96 -10.54 -30.51
C ALA A 710 6.23 -11.15 -29.30
N PHE A 711 5.71 -12.36 -29.49
CA PHE A 711 5.45 -13.31 -28.41
C PHE A 711 6.51 -14.42 -28.46
N GLY A 712 7.39 -14.49 -27.47
CA GLY A 712 8.35 -15.59 -27.32
C GLY A 712 7.62 -16.91 -27.05
N TYR A 713 6.77 -16.89 -26.01
CA TYR A 713 5.95 -18.02 -25.58
C TYR A 713 4.52 -17.57 -25.27
N CYS A 714 3.53 -18.18 -25.94
CA CYS A 714 2.11 -17.89 -25.80
C CYS A 714 1.32 -19.20 -25.60
N PHE A 715 0.73 -19.37 -24.42
CA PHE A 715 0.05 -20.59 -23.97
C PHE A 715 -1.33 -20.24 -23.34
N PRO A 716 -2.37 -19.94 -24.13
CA PRO A 716 -3.70 -19.69 -23.59
C PRO A 716 -4.44 -21.01 -23.29
N ASP A 717 -4.98 -21.14 -22.08
CA ASP A 717 -5.65 -22.35 -21.57
C ASP A 717 -7.03 -22.02 -20.96
N SER A 718 -7.76 -23.03 -20.49
CA SER A 718 -9.09 -23.00 -19.82
C SER A 718 -10.07 -21.92 -20.32
N ALA A 719 -10.37 -21.94 -21.63
CA ALA A 719 -11.29 -21.00 -22.28
C ALA A 719 -10.94 -19.51 -22.13
N SER A 720 -9.66 -19.17 -21.89
CA SER A 720 -9.14 -17.79 -21.96
C SER A 720 -9.25 -17.17 -23.35
N THR A 721 -9.14 -15.84 -23.43
CA THR A 721 -9.24 -15.11 -24.70
C THR A 721 -8.13 -14.07 -24.87
N LEU A 722 -7.43 -14.12 -26.01
CA LEU A 722 -6.33 -13.23 -26.39
C LEU A 722 -6.62 -12.58 -27.75
N PRO A 723 -7.55 -11.61 -27.84
CA PRO A 723 -7.91 -10.99 -29.12
C PRO A 723 -6.94 -9.89 -29.53
N LEU A 724 -6.36 -10.04 -30.73
CA LEU A 724 -5.43 -9.09 -31.35
C LEU A 724 -6.12 -8.38 -32.52
N SER A 725 -6.09 -7.04 -32.52
CA SER A 725 -6.82 -6.24 -33.52
C SER A 725 -6.11 -4.94 -33.92
N GLY A 726 -6.05 -4.65 -35.21
CA GLY A 726 -5.53 -3.36 -35.72
C GLY A 726 -4.07 -3.13 -35.36
N ILE A 727 -3.21 -4.12 -35.66
CA ILE A 727 -1.78 -4.09 -35.36
C ILE A 727 -1.00 -3.78 -36.64
N ALA A 728 -0.07 -2.83 -36.53
CA ALA A 728 0.81 -2.42 -37.62
C ALA A 728 2.27 -2.56 -37.18
N SER A 729 2.98 -3.54 -37.75
CA SER A 729 4.32 -3.91 -37.32
C SER A 729 5.12 -4.50 -38.48
N PRO A 730 6.28 -3.90 -38.88
CA PRO A 730 7.30 -4.53 -39.71
C PRO A 730 7.43 -6.03 -39.47
N ASP A 731 7.90 -6.43 -38.30
CA ASP A 731 8.32 -7.78 -38.01
C ASP A 731 7.45 -8.32 -36.85
N PHE A 732 6.39 -9.07 -37.18
CA PHE A 732 5.46 -9.62 -36.19
C PHE A 732 5.63 -11.14 -36.04
N ALA A 733 5.95 -11.62 -34.84
CA ALA A 733 6.27 -13.03 -34.62
C ALA A 733 5.62 -13.67 -33.39
N PHE A 734 5.15 -14.90 -33.54
CA PHE A 734 4.98 -15.87 -32.45
C PHE A 734 6.09 -16.91 -32.55
N GLY A 735 7.02 -16.94 -31.58
CA GLY A 735 8.03 -17.99 -31.48
C GLY A 735 7.39 -19.34 -31.19
N TYR A 736 6.60 -19.39 -30.11
CA TYR A 736 5.86 -20.57 -29.66
C TYR A 736 4.41 -20.20 -29.28
N CYS A 737 3.44 -20.85 -29.91
CA CYS A 737 2.01 -20.64 -29.72
C CYS A 737 1.31 -22.00 -29.50
N PHE A 738 0.78 -22.20 -28.29
CA PHE A 738 0.17 -23.47 -27.83
C PHE A 738 -1.20 -23.19 -27.15
N PRO A 739 -2.28 -22.94 -27.91
CA PRO A 739 -3.60 -22.75 -27.33
C PRO A 739 -4.28 -24.10 -27.01
N ASP A 740 -4.77 -24.27 -25.78
CA ASP A 740 -5.37 -25.51 -25.26
C ASP A 740 -6.75 -25.24 -24.60
N SER A 741 -7.41 -26.29 -24.11
CA SER A 741 -8.71 -26.32 -23.41
C SER A 741 -9.76 -25.30 -23.87
N ALA A 742 -10.10 -25.31 -25.16
CA ALA A 742 -11.09 -24.42 -25.79
C ALA A 742 -10.80 -22.91 -25.65
N SER A 743 -9.54 -22.52 -25.45
CA SER A 743 -9.09 -21.12 -25.52
C SER A 743 -9.28 -20.51 -26.91
N THR A 744 -9.24 -19.16 -26.98
CA THR A 744 -9.43 -18.43 -28.24
C THR A 744 -8.38 -17.33 -28.46
N LEU A 745 -7.73 -17.36 -29.62
CA LEU A 745 -6.69 -16.41 -30.04
C LEU A 745 -7.09 -15.76 -31.38
N PRO A 746 -8.07 -14.84 -31.43
CA PRO A 746 -8.52 -14.26 -32.67
C PRO A 746 -7.63 -13.10 -33.14
N LEU A 747 -7.09 -13.21 -34.36
CA LEU A 747 -6.24 -12.22 -35.01
C LEU A 747 -7.00 -11.54 -36.15
N SER A 748 -7.05 -10.20 -36.15
CA SER A 748 -7.83 -9.44 -37.13
C SER A 748 -7.21 -8.10 -37.55
N GLY A 749 -7.22 -7.81 -38.84
CA GLY A 749 -6.80 -6.50 -39.37
C GLY A 749 -5.34 -6.17 -39.07
N ILE A 750 -4.45 -7.10 -39.42
CA ILE A 750 -3.01 -7.01 -39.15
C ILE A 750 -2.28 -6.67 -40.46
N ALA A 751 -1.38 -5.68 -40.40
CA ALA A 751 -0.57 -5.23 -41.52
C ALA A 751 0.92 -5.31 -41.13
N SER A 752 1.65 -6.25 -41.73
CA SER A 752 3.01 -6.57 -41.34
C SER A 752 3.83 -7.12 -42.51
N PRO A 753 4.91 -6.45 -42.95
CA PRO A 753 5.95 -7.01 -43.82
C PRO A 753 6.18 -8.50 -43.61
N ASP A 754 6.71 -8.87 -42.44
CA ASP A 754 7.19 -10.21 -42.16
C ASP A 754 6.36 -10.76 -40.99
N PHE A 755 5.38 -11.64 -41.28
CA PHE A 755 4.49 -12.23 -40.26
C PHE A 755 4.77 -13.73 -40.11
N ALA A 756 5.12 -14.16 -38.89
CA ALA A 756 5.55 -15.55 -38.66
C ALA A 756 4.95 -16.23 -37.42
N PHE A 757 4.55 -17.49 -37.58
CA PHE A 757 4.48 -18.46 -36.49
C PHE A 757 5.65 -19.44 -36.63
N GLY A 758 6.60 -19.40 -35.70
CA GLY A 758 7.68 -20.39 -35.63
C GLY A 758 7.13 -21.79 -35.32
N TYR A 759 6.38 -21.88 -34.21
CA TYR A 759 5.73 -23.08 -33.73
C TYR A 759 4.29 -22.80 -33.31
N CYS A 760 3.33 -23.51 -33.90
CA CYS A 760 1.89 -23.38 -33.66
C CYS A 760 1.26 -24.77 -33.41
N PHE A 761 0.80 -25.01 -32.18
CA PHE A 761 0.27 -26.30 -31.71
C PHE A 761 -1.08 -26.10 -30.99
N PRO A 762 -2.20 -25.91 -31.71
CA PRO A 762 -3.51 -25.78 -31.09
C PRO A 762 -4.10 -27.16 -30.75
N ASP A 763 -4.54 -27.35 -29.51
CA ASP A 763 -5.07 -28.63 -28.98
C ASP A 763 -6.43 -28.43 -28.27
N SER A 764 -7.04 -29.51 -27.77
CA SER A 764 -8.30 -29.61 -27.01
C SER A 764 -9.41 -28.63 -27.44
N ALA A 765 -9.80 -28.67 -28.72
CA ALA A 765 -10.85 -27.82 -29.31
C ALA A 765 -10.62 -26.30 -29.17
N SER A 766 -9.38 -25.84 -29.01
CA SER A 766 -9.00 -24.43 -29.09
C SER A 766 -9.28 -23.82 -30.47
N THR A 767 -9.32 -22.49 -30.54
CA THR A 767 -9.61 -21.76 -31.79
C THR A 767 -8.63 -20.61 -32.04
N LEU A 768 -8.01 -20.60 -33.22
CA LEU A 768 -7.04 -19.60 -33.67
C LEU A 768 -7.52 -18.96 -35.00
N PRO A 769 -8.57 -18.11 -34.99
CA PRO A 769 -9.11 -17.55 -36.22
C PRO A 769 -8.30 -16.34 -36.71
N LEU A 770 -7.81 -16.42 -37.95
CA LEU A 770 -7.04 -15.38 -38.63
C LEU A 770 -7.87 -14.75 -39.76
N SER A 771 -7.98 -13.42 -39.74
CA SER A 771 -8.83 -12.70 -40.70
C SER A 771 -8.30 -11.33 -41.13
N GLY A 772 -8.35 -11.04 -42.44
CA GLY A 772 -8.01 -9.72 -42.98
C GLY A 772 -6.56 -9.31 -42.72
N ILE A 773 -5.62 -10.20 -43.07
CA ILE A 773 -4.18 -10.01 -42.86
C ILE A 773 -3.53 -9.64 -44.19
N ALA A 774 -2.69 -8.60 -44.17
CA ALA A 774 -1.93 -8.14 -45.32
C ALA A 774 -0.43 -8.15 -44.98
N SER A 775 0.32 -9.06 -45.60
CA SER A 775 1.72 -9.30 -45.27
C SER A 775 2.50 -9.81 -46.48
N PRO A 776 3.53 -9.09 -46.97
CA PRO A 776 4.56 -9.62 -47.87
C PRO A 776 4.87 -11.11 -47.65
N ASP A 777 5.46 -11.44 -46.51
CA ASP A 777 6.04 -12.74 -46.25
C ASP A 777 5.33 -13.35 -45.04
N PHE A 778 4.33 -14.23 -45.28
CA PHE A 778 3.52 -14.84 -44.21
C PHE A 778 3.81 -16.35 -44.11
N ALA A 779 4.48 -16.76 -43.03
CA ALA A 779 4.92 -18.13 -42.82
C ALA A 779 4.39 -18.79 -41.52
N PHE A 780 3.99 -20.06 -41.63
CA PHE A 780 3.98 -21.02 -40.53
C PHE A 780 5.18 -21.96 -40.68
N GLY A 781 6.17 -21.87 -39.79
CA GLY A 781 7.30 -22.80 -39.78
C GLY A 781 6.86 -24.22 -39.44
N TYR A 782 6.16 -24.36 -38.31
CA TYR A 782 5.60 -25.61 -37.80
C TYR A 782 4.17 -25.42 -37.32
N CYS A 783 3.23 -26.17 -37.88
CA CYS A 783 1.80 -26.13 -37.57
C CYS A 783 1.27 -27.55 -37.31
N PHE A 784 0.84 -27.82 -36.08
CA PHE A 784 0.41 -29.13 -35.59
C PHE A 784 -0.93 -29.01 -34.83
N PRO A 785 -2.09 -28.87 -35.51
CA PRO A 785 -3.38 -28.82 -34.85
C PRO A 785 -3.90 -30.22 -34.50
N ASP A 786 -4.30 -30.43 -33.24
CA ASP A 786 -4.74 -31.73 -32.70
C ASP A 786 -6.09 -31.60 -31.95
N SER A 787 -6.61 -32.71 -31.42
CA SER A 787 -7.85 -32.87 -30.63
C SER A 787 -9.02 -31.94 -31.02
N ALA A 788 -9.46 -32.00 -32.28
CA ALA A 788 -10.55 -31.21 -32.84
C ALA A 788 -10.41 -29.68 -32.70
N SER A 789 -9.18 -29.16 -32.57
CA SER A 789 -8.87 -27.73 -32.67
C SER A 789 -9.23 -27.13 -34.05
N THR A 790 -9.35 -25.81 -34.10
CA THR A 790 -9.72 -25.09 -35.33
C THR A 790 -8.80 -23.89 -35.61
N LEU A 791 -8.23 -23.84 -36.82
CA LEU A 791 -7.33 -22.79 -37.29
C LEU A 791 -7.89 -22.19 -38.60
N PRO A 792 -8.98 -21.38 -38.55
CA PRO A 792 -9.59 -20.85 -39.76
C PRO A 792 -8.87 -19.60 -40.28
N LEU A 793 -8.40 -19.67 -41.53
CA LEU A 793 -7.68 -18.61 -42.23
C LEU A 793 -8.57 -18.01 -43.34
N SER A 794 -8.78 -16.69 -43.31
CA SER A 794 -9.70 -16.03 -44.23
C SER A 794 -9.27 -14.63 -44.68
N GLY A 795 -9.39 -14.35 -45.99
CA GLY A 795 -9.14 -13.02 -46.54
C GLY A 795 -7.71 -12.53 -46.33
N ILE A 796 -6.74 -13.36 -46.69
CA ILE A 796 -5.30 -13.09 -46.55
C ILE A 796 -4.76 -12.63 -47.91
N ALA A 797 -3.95 -11.58 -47.91
CA ALA A 797 -3.25 -11.09 -49.09
C ALA A 797 -1.75 -11.05 -48.80
N SER A 798 -0.98 -11.91 -49.47
CA SER A 798 0.44 -12.10 -49.18
C SER A 798 1.21 -12.56 -50.40
N PRO A 799 2.18 -11.79 -50.94
CA PRO A 799 3.24 -12.26 -51.85
C PRO A 799 3.63 -13.72 -51.63
N ASP A 800 4.28 -14.02 -50.51
CA ASP A 800 4.95 -15.28 -50.27
C ASP A 800 4.28 -15.95 -49.05
N PHE A 801 3.33 -16.86 -49.31
CA PHE A 801 2.54 -17.52 -48.28
C PHE A 801 2.96 -18.99 -48.12
N ALA A 802 3.49 -19.35 -46.94
CA ALA A 802 4.13 -20.65 -46.74
C ALA A 802 3.70 -21.39 -45.46
N PHE A 803 3.38 -22.68 -45.60
CA PHE A 803 3.45 -23.66 -44.51
C PHE A 803 4.71 -24.53 -44.72
N GLY A 804 5.72 -24.39 -43.87
CA GLY A 804 6.91 -25.23 -43.89
C GLY A 804 6.57 -26.67 -43.53
N TYR A 805 5.95 -26.86 -42.38
CA TYR A 805 5.48 -28.14 -41.85
C TYR A 805 4.05 -28.02 -41.32
N CYS A 806 3.14 -28.83 -41.86
CA CYS A 806 1.73 -28.86 -41.49
C CYS A 806 1.27 -30.31 -41.21
N PHE A 807 0.91 -30.61 -39.97
CA PHE A 807 0.55 -31.95 -39.48
C PHE A 807 -0.76 -31.90 -38.67
N PRO A 808 -1.94 -31.83 -39.33
CA PRO A 808 -3.22 -31.83 -38.62
C PRO A 808 -3.66 -33.26 -38.27
N ASP A 809 -4.00 -33.49 -37.00
CA ASP A 809 -4.37 -34.81 -36.44
C ASP A 809 -5.69 -34.75 -35.66
N SER A 810 -6.15 -35.89 -35.10
CA SER A 810 -7.36 -36.10 -34.28
C SER A 810 -8.58 -35.23 -34.61
N ALA A 811 -9.04 -35.31 -35.86
CA ALA A 811 -10.21 -34.57 -36.37
C ALA A 811 -10.13 -33.03 -36.25
N SER A 812 -8.93 -32.46 -36.16
CA SER A 812 -8.69 -31.00 -36.27
C SER A 812 -9.11 -30.44 -37.62
N THR A 813 -9.32 -29.11 -37.67
CA THR A 813 -9.77 -28.42 -38.89
C THR A 813 -8.93 -27.17 -39.20
N LEU A 814 -8.40 -27.10 -40.41
CA LEU A 814 -7.58 -26.00 -40.92
C LEU A 814 -8.21 -25.41 -42.21
N PRO A 815 -9.33 -24.67 -42.13
CA PRO A 815 -10.01 -24.16 -43.32
C PRO A 815 -9.36 -22.87 -43.84
N LEU A 816 -8.89 -22.92 -45.10
CA LEU A 816 -8.29 -21.80 -45.82
C LEU A 816 -9.27 -21.28 -46.88
N SER A 817 -9.55 -19.97 -46.84
CA SER A 817 -10.55 -19.36 -47.72
C SER A 817 -10.20 -17.96 -48.21
N GLY A 818 -10.34 -17.72 -49.53
CA GLY A 818 -10.17 -16.39 -50.11
C GLY A 818 -8.75 -15.81 -49.92
N ILE A 819 -7.73 -16.62 -50.20
CA ILE A 819 -6.32 -16.24 -50.12
C ILE A 819 -5.84 -15.78 -51.51
N ALA A 820 -5.16 -14.64 -51.57
CA ALA A 820 -4.53 -14.13 -52.79
C ALA A 820 -3.02 -14.00 -52.57
N SER A 821 -2.23 -14.81 -53.27
CA SER A 821 -0.79 -14.92 -53.04
C SER A 821 -0.04 -15.32 -54.30
N PRO A 822 0.87 -14.51 -54.85
CA PRO A 822 1.90 -14.92 -55.80
C PRO A 822 2.38 -16.35 -55.61
N ASP A 823 3.08 -16.63 -54.52
CA ASP A 823 3.83 -17.87 -54.31
C ASP A 823 3.24 -18.57 -53.07
N PHE A 824 2.34 -19.53 -53.30
CA PHE A 824 1.60 -20.24 -52.25
C PHE A 824 2.14 -21.67 -52.08
N ALA A 825 2.75 -21.97 -50.93
CA ALA A 825 3.47 -23.23 -50.73
C ALA A 825 3.09 -23.99 -49.45
N PHE A 826 2.85 -25.29 -49.58
CA PHE A 826 2.99 -26.28 -48.50
C PHE A 826 4.27 -27.08 -48.74
N GLY A 827 5.30 -26.89 -47.91
CA GLY A 827 6.54 -27.67 -47.98
C GLY A 827 6.29 -29.14 -47.63
N TYR A 828 5.72 -29.37 -46.45
CA TYR A 828 5.35 -30.67 -45.92
C TYR A 828 3.93 -30.63 -45.32
N CYS A 829 3.05 -31.50 -45.81
CA CYS A 829 1.66 -31.61 -45.39
C CYS A 829 1.29 -33.08 -45.10
N PHE A 830 0.98 -33.39 -43.86
CA PHE A 830 0.71 -34.75 -43.36
C PHE A 830 -0.59 -34.78 -42.52
N PRO A 831 -1.78 -34.77 -43.14
CA PRO A 831 -3.04 -34.84 -42.40
C PRO A 831 -3.41 -36.29 -42.03
N ASP A 832 -3.69 -36.55 -40.76
CA ASP A 832 -3.98 -37.89 -40.21
C ASP A 832 -5.29 -37.88 -39.37
N SER A 833 -5.67 -39.04 -38.81
CA SER A 833 -6.84 -39.30 -37.94
C SER A 833 -8.11 -38.48 -38.23
N ALA A 834 -8.62 -38.59 -39.46
CA ALA A 834 -9.82 -37.89 -39.94
C ALA A 834 -9.81 -36.35 -39.82
N SER A 835 -8.63 -35.72 -39.76
CA SER A 835 -8.45 -34.27 -39.88
C SER A 835 -8.97 -33.72 -41.21
N THR A 836 -9.23 -32.40 -41.26
CA THR A 836 -9.75 -31.73 -42.45
C THR A 836 -8.99 -30.44 -42.79
N LEU A 837 -8.50 -30.35 -44.02
CA LEU A 837 -7.75 -29.19 -44.55
C LEU A 837 -8.45 -28.65 -45.81
N PRO A 838 -9.61 -27.97 -45.68
CA PRO A 838 -10.35 -27.48 -46.84
C PRO A 838 -9.80 -26.17 -47.38
N LEU A 839 -9.35 -26.18 -48.65
CA LEU A 839 -8.83 -25.03 -49.38
C LEU A 839 -9.87 -24.55 -50.40
N SER A 840 -10.23 -23.26 -50.35
CA SER A 840 -11.30 -22.71 -51.19
C SER A 840 -11.03 -21.29 -51.70
N GLY A 841 -11.22 -21.08 -53.01
CA GLY A 841 -11.15 -19.75 -53.62
C GLY A 841 -9.77 -19.10 -53.51
N ILE A 842 -8.71 -19.86 -53.76
CA ILE A 842 -7.32 -19.39 -53.74
C ILE A 842 -6.92 -18.92 -55.13
N ALA A 843 -6.28 -17.76 -55.22
CA ALA A 843 -5.74 -17.20 -56.46
C ALA A 843 -4.23 -16.99 -56.31
N SER A 844 -3.43 -17.75 -57.06
CA SER A 844 -1.98 -17.80 -56.89
C SER A 844 -1.25 -18.17 -58.18
N PRO A 845 -0.40 -17.31 -58.77
CA PRO A 845 0.62 -17.67 -59.74
C PRO A 845 1.18 -19.08 -59.56
N ASP A 846 1.93 -19.31 -58.49
CA ASP A 846 2.74 -20.51 -58.29
C ASP A 846 2.22 -21.24 -57.04
N PHE A 847 1.37 -22.25 -57.25
CA PHE A 847 0.69 -22.99 -56.17
C PHE A 847 1.30 -24.38 -56.01
N ALA A 848 1.99 -24.63 -54.89
CA ALA A 848 2.80 -25.83 -54.69
C ALA A 848 2.50 -26.61 -53.40
N PHE A 849 2.33 -27.93 -53.53
CA PHE A 849 2.55 -28.90 -52.45
C PHE A 849 3.85 -29.66 -52.73
N GLY A 850 4.90 -29.41 -51.95
CA GLY A 850 6.18 -30.12 -52.06
C GLY A 850 6.02 -31.60 -51.70
N TYR A 851 5.52 -31.86 -50.51
CA TYR A 851 5.24 -33.19 -49.96
C TYR A 851 3.85 -33.23 -49.32
N CYS A 852 3.00 -34.16 -49.78
CA CYS A 852 1.63 -34.34 -49.29
C CYS A 852 1.37 -35.84 -48.99
N PHE A 853 1.09 -36.16 -47.73
CA PHE A 853 0.91 -37.53 -47.22
C PHE A 853 -0.37 -37.64 -46.36
N PRO A 854 -1.57 -37.72 -46.95
CA PRO A 854 -2.81 -37.85 -46.19
C PRO A 854 -3.11 -39.31 -45.82
N ASP A 855 -3.36 -39.59 -44.54
CA ASP A 855 -3.59 -40.94 -44.00
C ASP A 855 -4.88 -40.99 -43.13
N SER A 856 -5.21 -42.15 -42.56
CA SER A 856 -6.33 -42.47 -41.65
C SER A 856 -7.64 -41.70 -41.90
N ALA A 857 -8.19 -41.81 -43.12
CA ALA A 857 -9.44 -41.16 -43.54
C ALA A 857 -9.48 -39.63 -43.42
N SER A 858 -8.32 -38.95 -43.39
CA SER A 858 -8.20 -37.50 -43.53
C SER A 858 -8.80 -36.97 -44.84
N THR A 859 -9.14 -35.67 -44.86
CA THR A 859 -9.72 -35.03 -46.04
C THR A 859 -9.04 -33.70 -46.39
N LEU A 860 -8.58 -33.59 -47.64
CA LEU A 860 -7.91 -32.40 -48.18
C LEU A 860 -8.69 -31.88 -49.41
N PRO A 861 -9.86 -31.25 -49.24
CA PRO A 861 -10.67 -30.80 -50.36
C PRO A 861 -10.20 -29.45 -50.91
N LEU A 862 -9.79 -29.45 -52.18
CA LEU A 862 -9.34 -28.27 -52.92
C LEU A 862 -10.45 -27.84 -53.90
N SER A 863 -10.87 -26.57 -53.83
CA SER A 863 -12.00 -26.07 -54.63
C SER A 863 -11.81 -24.64 -55.16
N GLY A 864 -12.07 -24.46 -56.46
CA GLY A 864 -12.09 -23.13 -57.08
C GLY A 864 -10.74 -22.40 -57.04
N ILE A 865 -9.64 -23.13 -57.29
CA ILE A 865 -8.29 -22.57 -57.31
C ILE A 865 -7.96 -22.08 -58.73
N ALA A 866 -7.39 -20.89 -58.84
CA ALA A 866 -6.93 -20.31 -60.10
C ALA A 866 -5.43 -20.03 -60.02
N SER A 867 -4.62 -20.75 -60.80
CA SER A 867 -3.16 -20.73 -60.68
C SER A 867 -2.46 -21.07 -61.99
N PRO A 868 -1.68 -20.16 -62.61
CA PRO A 868 -0.66 -20.47 -63.62
C PRO A 868 -0.02 -21.85 -63.46
N ASP A 869 0.77 -22.05 -62.42
CA ASP A 869 1.65 -23.20 -62.25
C ASP A 869 1.22 -23.96 -60.99
N PHE A 870 0.41 -25.00 -61.15
CA PHE A 870 -0.17 -25.78 -60.06
C PHE A 870 0.54 -27.13 -59.91
N ALA A 871 1.25 -27.35 -58.81
CA ALA A 871 2.14 -28.50 -58.65
C ALA A 871 1.93 -29.27 -57.34
N PHE A 872 1.82 -30.61 -57.45
CA PHE A 872 2.12 -31.55 -56.37
C PHE A 872 3.46 -32.23 -56.70
N GLY A 873 4.52 -31.96 -55.94
CA GLY A 873 5.83 -32.60 -56.10
C GLY A 873 5.77 -34.08 -55.77
N TYR A 874 5.32 -34.38 -54.55
CA TYR A 874 5.13 -35.74 -54.01
C TYR A 874 3.77 -35.85 -53.32
N CYS A 875 2.97 -36.84 -53.71
CA CYS A 875 1.64 -37.10 -53.16
C CYS A 875 1.47 -38.61 -52.85
N PHE A 876 1.23 -38.95 -51.58
CA PHE A 876 1.15 -40.32 -51.06
C PHE A 876 -0.12 -40.51 -50.18
N PRO A 877 -1.32 -40.66 -50.76
CA PRO A 877 -2.55 -40.86 -49.98
C PRO A 877 -2.78 -42.33 -49.61
N ASP A 878 -2.94 -42.64 -48.32
CA ASP A 878 -3.16 -44.01 -47.78
C ASP A 878 -4.43 -44.09 -46.90
N SER A 879 -4.71 -45.28 -46.34
CA SER A 879 -5.80 -45.62 -45.38
C SER A 879 -7.14 -44.89 -45.59
N ALA A 880 -7.72 -45.03 -46.79
CA ALA A 880 -9.00 -44.43 -47.16
C ALA A 880 -9.09 -42.88 -47.04
N SER A 881 -7.95 -42.18 -47.06
CA SER A 881 -7.88 -40.72 -47.19
C SER A 881 -8.56 -40.23 -48.48
N THR A 882 -8.97 -38.96 -48.49
CA THR A 882 -9.64 -38.33 -49.65
C THR A 882 -9.02 -36.99 -50.01
N LEU A 883 -8.61 -36.85 -51.27
CA LEU A 883 -8.00 -35.63 -51.85
C LEU A 883 -8.87 -35.14 -53.02
N PRO A 884 -10.07 -34.56 -52.78
CA PRO A 884 -10.95 -34.14 -53.86
C PRO A 884 -10.56 -32.77 -54.42
N LEU A 885 -10.16 -32.74 -55.69
CA LEU A 885 -9.82 -31.53 -56.45
C LEU A 885 -10.97 -31.15 -57.38
N SER A 886 -11.45 -29.90 -57.29
CA SER A 886 -12.65 -29.45 -58.01
C SER A 886 -12.55 -28.03 -58.56
N GLY A 887 -12.88 -27.85 -59.85
CA GLY A 887 -12.99 -26.54 -60.48
C GLY A 887 -11.70 -25.74 -60.52
N ILE A 888 -10.57 -26.41 -60.78
CA ILE A 888 -9.24 -25.79 -60.87
C ILE A 888 -9.00 -25.29 -62.30
N ALA A 889 -8.49 -24.06 -62.43
CA ALA A 889 -8.10 -23.47 -63.70
C ALA A 889 -6.61 -23.12 -63.65
N SER A 890 -5.79 -23.83 -64.45
CA SER A 890 -4.34 -23.73 -64.38
C SER A 890 -3.67 -24.04 -65.72
N PRO A 891 -2.95 -23.10 -66.36
CA PRO A 891 -1.97 -23.36 -67.41
C PRO A 891 -1.25 -24.71 -67.28
N ASP A 892 -0.38 -24.84 -66.29
CA ASP A 892 0.56 -25.94 -66.16
C ASP A 892 0.22 -26.72 -64.88
N PHE A 893 -0.54 -27.81 -65.02
CA PHE A 893 -1.05 -28.61 -63.91
C PHE A 893 -0.26 -29.92 -63.78
N ALA A 894 0.50 -30.09 -62.70
CA ALA A 894 1.46 -31.19 -62.54
C ALA A 894 1.31 -31.97 -61.23
N PHE A 895 1.29 -33.30 -61.34
CA PHE A 895 1.69 -34.23 -60.28
C PHE A 895 3.05 -34.85 -60.65
N GLY A 896 4.12 -34.53 -59.91
CA GLY A 896 5.46 -35.08 -60.13
C GLY A 896 5.50 -36.58 -59.80
N TYR A 897 5.16 -36.92 -58.56
CA TYR A 897 5.06 -38.29 -58.04
C TYR A 897 3.74 -38.49 -57.29
N CYS A 898 2.99 -39.53 -57.63
CA CYS A 898 1.73 -39.90 -56.99
C CYS A 898 1.70 -41.40 -56.67
N PHE A 899 1.48 -41.76 -55.40
CA PHE A 899 1.46 -43.14 -54.89
C PHE A 899 0.20 -43.36 -54.03
N PRO A 900 -0.98 -43.63 -54.63
CA PRO A 900 -2.22 -43.81 -53.88
C PRO A 900 -2.46 -45.27 -53.48
N ASP A 901 -2.55 -45.49 -52.16
CA ASP A 901 -2.53 -46.81 -51.51
C ASP A 901 -3.87 -47.07 -50.75
N SER A 902 -3.96 -48.20 -50.03
CA SER A 902 -5.08 -48.72 -49.21
C SER A 902 -6.46 -48.04 -49.34
N ALA A 903 -7.10 -48.20 -50.49
CA ALA A 903 -8.44 -47.68 -50.80
C ALA A 903 -8.61 -46.14 -50.69
N SER A 904 -7.52 -45.38 -50.79
CA SER A 904 -7.54 -43.92 -50.95
C SER A 904 -8.31 -43.47 -52.20
N THR A 905 -8.79 -42.22 -52.17
CA THR A 905 -9.53 -41.63 -53.29
C THR A 905 -8.99 -40.25 -53.66
N LEU A 906 -8.61 -40.09 -54.94
CA LEU A 906 -8.12 -38.82 -55.51
C LEU A 906 -9.06 -38.39 -56.66
N PRO A 907 -10.28 -37.90 -56.36
CA PRO A 907 -11.24 -37.50 -57.38
C PRO A 907 -10.92 -36.10 -57.92
N LEU A 908 -10.59 -36.03 -59.21
CA LEU A 908 -10.27 -34.80 -59.92
C LEU A 908 -11.43 -34.43 -60.87
N SER A 909 -11.97 -33.22 -60.72
CA SER A 909 -13.23 -32.83 -61.36
C SER A 909 -13.23 -31.40 -61.92
N GLY A 910 -13.63 -31.26 -63.20
CA GLY A 910 -13.83 -29.96 -63.84
C GLY A 910 -12.56 -29.11 -63.95
N ILE A 911 -11.42 -29.73 -64.24
CA ILE A 911 -10.12 -29.05 -64.38
C ILE A 911 -9.95 -28.54 -65.81
N ALA A 912 -9.53 -27.29 -65.95
CA ALA A 912 -9.20 -26.68 -67.23
C ALA A 912 -7.71 -26.28 -67.24
N SER A 913 -6.92 -26.98 -68.05
CA SER A 913 -5.46 -26.82 -68.07
C SER A 913 -4.89 -27.15 -69.45
N PRO A 914 -4.18 -26.25 -70.15
CA PRO A 914 -3.49 -26.60 -71.38
C PRO A 914 -2.55 -27.81 -71.23
N ASP A 915 -1.61 -27.75 -70.29
CA ASP A 915 -0.57 -28.74 -70.09
C ASP A 915 -0.81 -29.51 -68.77
N PHE A 916 -1.47 -30.66 -68.88
CA PHE A 916 -1.87 -31.48 -67.72
C PHE A 916 -1.01 -32.75 -67.63
N ALA A 917 -0.21 -32.88 -66.57
CA ALA A 917 0.80 -33.92 -66.44
C ALA A 917 0.75 -34.72 -65.13
N PHE A 918 0.79 -36.05 -65.23
CA PHE A 918 1.29 -36.95 -64.19
C PHE A 918 2.65 -37.49 -64.61
N GLY A 919 3.72 -37.14 -63.89
CA GLY A 919 5.08 -37.62 -64.14
C GLY A 919 5.23 -39.11 -63.84
N TYR A 920 5.02 -39.48 -62.58
CA TYR A 920 5.01 -40.85 -62.09
C TYR A 920 3.75 -41.13 -61.26
N CYS A 921 3.05 -42.22 -61.55
CA CYS A 921 1.88 -42.68 -60.82
C CYS A 921 1.98 -44.18 -60.51
N PHE A 922 1.86 -44.56 -59.24
CA PHE A 922 1.96 -45.95 -58.76
C PHE A 922 0.74 -46.28 -57.89
N PRO A 923 -0.42 -46.61 -58.47
CA PRO A 923 -1.65 -46.89 -57.72
C PRO A 923 -1.76 -48.36 -57.29
N ASP A 924 -1.69 -48.58 -55.98
CA ASP A 924 -1.71 -49.90 -55.34
C ASP A 924 -3.15 -50.38 -55.02
N SER A 925 -3.25 -51.47 -54.25
CA SER A 925 -4.47 -52.27 -54.10
C SER A 925 -5.72 -51.47 -53.70
N ALA A 926 -6.74 -51.53 -54.56
CA ALA A 926 -8.07 -50.91 -54.40
C ALA A 926 -8.12 -49.37 -54.35
N SER A 927 -7.04 -48.67 -54.66
CA SER A 927 -7.05 -47.21 -54.85
C SER A 927 -7.95 -46.76 -56.02
N THR A 928 -8.45 -45.52 -55.95
CA THR A 928 -9.33 -44.96 -57.00
C THR A 928 -8.91 -43.56 -57.46
N LEU A 929 -8.70 -43.40 -58.77
CA LEU A 929 -8.37 -42.13 -59.42
C LEU A 929 -9.46 -41.72 -60.44
N PRO A 930 -10.66 -41.28 -60.01
CA PRO A 930 -11.71 -40.88 -60.93
C PRO A 930 -11.45 -39.48 -61.50
N LEU A 931 -11.13 -39.43 -62.80
CA LEU A 931 -10.94 -38.18 -63.54
C LEU A 931 -12.22 -37.83 -64.31
N SER A 932 -12.74 -36.62 -64.10
CA SER A 932 -14.02 -36.19 -64.68
C SER A 932 -13.99 -34.78 -65.25
N GLY A 933 -14.39 -34.64 -66.52
CA GLY A 933 -14.59 -33.34 -67.17
C GLY A 933 -13.33 -32.48 -67.33
N ILE A 934 -12.16 -33.11 -67.50
CA ILE A 934 -10.89 -32.40 -67.73
C ILE A 934 -10.82 -31.91 -69.19
N ALA A 935 -10.44 -30.64 -69.38
CA ALA A 935 -10.23 -30.04 -70.70
C ALA A 935 -8.77 -29.58 -70.85
N SER A 936 -8.03 -30.23 -71.75
CA SER A 936 -6.58 -30.04 -71.91
C SER A 936 -6.12 -30.38 -73.34
N PRO A 937 -5.53 -29.44 -74.11
CA PRO A 937 -4.78 -29.75 -75.32
C PRO A 937 -3.77 -30.90 -75.13
N ASP A 938 -2.84 -30.76 -74.19
CA ASP A 938 -1.69 -31.66 -74.01
C ASP A 938 -1.81 -32.39 -72.67
N PHE A 939 -2.33 -33.62 -72.73
CA PHE A 939 -2.65 -34.44 -71.55
C PHE A 939 -1.71 -35.64 -71.46
N ALA A 940 -0.87 -35.70 -70.42
CA ALA A 940 0.22 -36.65 -70.31
C ALA A 940 0.20 -37.49 -69.01
N PHE A 941 0.34 -38.80 -69.15
CA PHE A 941 0.88 -39.69 -68.11
C PHE A 941 2.25 -40.18 -68.56
N GLY A 942 3.32 -39.84 -67.83
CA GLY A 942 4.69 -40.26 -68.13
C GLY A 942 4.91 -41.74 -67.83
N TYR A 943 4.83 -42.11 -66.55
CA TYR A 943 4.97 -43.47 -66.05
C TYR A 943 3.77 -43.84 -65.18
N CYS A 944 3.16 -45.00 -65.44
CA CYS A 944 2.09 -45.56 -64.62
C CYS A 944 2.33 -47.06 -64.37
N PHE A 945 2.29 -47.46 -63.10
CA PHE A 945 2.48 -48.86 -62.68
C PHE A 945 1.32 -49.28 -61.77
N PRO A 946 0.16 -49.66 -62.35
CA PRO A 946 -1.02 -50.02 -61.58
C PRO A 946 -0.99 -51.48 -61.12
N ASP A 947 -0.95 -51.65 -59.81
CA ASP A 947 -0.89 -52.97 -59.17
C ASP A 947 -2.30 -53.59 -59.00
N SER A 948 -2.40 -54.72 -58.31
CA SER A 948 -3.61 -55.55 -58.33
C SER A 948 -4.90 -54.85 -57.85
N ALA A 949 -5.87 -54.72 -58.76
CA ALA A 949 -7.23 -54.19 -58.51
C ALA A 949 -7.35 -52.68 -58.21
N SER A 950 -6.37 -51.85 -58.59
CA SER A 950 -6.56 -50.40 -58.71
C SER A 950 -7.55 -50.05 -59.84
N THR A 951 -8.26 -48.91 -59.71
CA THR A 951 -9.23 -48.45 -60.72
C THR A 951 -9.04 -46.98 -61.14
N LEU A 952 -9.01 -46.76 -62.44
CA LEU A 952 -8.75 -45.45 -63.06
C LEU A 952 -9.90 -45.11 -64.05
N PRO A 953 -11.08 -44.67 -63.56
CA PRO A 953 -12.21 -44.36 -64.42
C PRO A 953 -12.11 -42.94 -64.99
N LEU A 954 -12.03 -42.87 -66.31
CA LEU A 954 -11.88 -41.62 -67.07
C LEU A 954 -13.21 -41.27 -67.75
N SER A 955 -13.70 -40.05 -67.49
CA SER A 955 -15.00 -39.59 -67.98
C SER A 955 -14.95 -38.17 -68.56
N GLY A 956 -15.38 -38.04 -69.82
CA GLY A 956 -15.61 -36.73 -70.45
C GLY A 956 -14.37 -35.88 -70.74
N ILE A 957 -13.17 -36.49 -70.77
CA ILE A 957 -11.91 -35.80 -71.10
C ILE A 957 -11.93 -35.31 -72.56
N ALA A 958 -11.52 -34.06 -72.75
CA ALA A 958 -11.39 -33.42 -74.06
C ALA A 958 -9.92 -33.02 -74.32
N SER A 959 -9.21 -33.84 -75.10
CA SER A 959 -7.82 -33.63 -75.50
C SER A 959 -7.56 -34.09 -76.96
N PRO A 960 -6.90 -33.27 -77.80
CA PRO A 960 -6.32 -33.66 -79.09
C PRO A 960 -5.07 -34.54 -78.96
N ASP A 961 -4.14 -34.20 -78.07
CA ASP A 961 -2.83 -34.82 -77.95
C ASP A 961 -2.69 -35.50 -76.57
N PHE A 962 -3.29 -36.68 -76.50
CA PHE A 962 -3.34 -37.54 -75.31
C PHE A 962 -2.19 -38.55 -75.32
N ALA A 963 -1.24 -38.39 -74.39
CA ALA A 963 -0.02 -39.19 -74.29
C ALA A 963 -0.02 -40.11 -73.06
N PHE A 964 0.32 -41.38 -73.27
CA PHE A 964 0.52 -42.35 -72.19
C PHE A 964 1.85 -43.08 -72.44
N GLY A 965 2.90 -42.67 -71.70
CA GLY A 965 4.30 -43.00 -71.98
C GLY A 965 4.64 -44.48 -71.74
N TYR A 966 4.72 -44.88 -70.48
CA TYR A 966 4.96 -46.27 -70.07
C TYR A 966 3.89 -46.71 -69.08
N CYS A 967 3.16 -47.77 -69.43
CA CYS A 967 2.15 -48.39 -68.57
C CYS A 967 2.43 -49.89 -68.46
N PHE A 968 2.75 -50.36 -67.25
CA PHE A 968 3.02 -51.77 -66.96
C PHE A 968 1.97 -52.33 -65.99
N PRO A 969 0.79 -52.71 -66.50
CA PRO A 969 -0.31 -53.23 -65.68
C PRO A 969 -0.11 -54.69 -65.33
N ASP A 970 -0.34 -55.04 -64.06
CA ASP A 970 -0.52 -56.45 -63.71
C ASP A 970 -1.97 -56.91 -64.00
N SER A 971 -2.16 -58.22 -64.17
CA SER A 971 -3.30 -58.83 -64.90
C SER A 971 -4.72 -58.63 -64.31
N ALA A 972 -4.87 -57.86 -63.23
CA ALA A 972 -6.13 -57.56 -62.53
C ALA A 972 -6.53 -56.07 -62.51
N SER A 973 -5.67 -55.15 -62.95
CA SER A 973 -5.98 -53.70 -63.01
C SER A 973 -7.00 -53.38 -64.12
N THR A 974 -7.86 -52.37 -63.89
CA THR A 974 -8.98 -52.06 -64.82
C THR A 974 -9.04 -50.57 -65.21
N LEU A 975 -8.81 -50.31 -66.49
CA LEU A 975 -8.92 -48.98 -67.11
C LEU A 975 -10.31 -48.78 -67.74
N LEU A 976 -11.12 -47.86 -67.21
CA LEU A 976 -12.48 -47.58 -67.70
C LEU A 976 -12.51 -46.27 -68.49
N LEU A 977 -12.64 -46.37 -69.82
CA LEU A 977 -12.65 -45.22 -70.74
C LEU A 977 -14.08 -44.90 -71.21
N SER A 978 -14.58 -43.71 -70.86
CA SER A 978 -15.93 -43.26 -71.23
C SER A 978 -15.97 -41.83 -71.78
N GLY A 979 -16.64 -41.63 -72.92
CA GLY A 979 -17.00 -40.31 -73.43
C GLY A 979 -15.87 -39.40 -73.94
N LEU A 980 -14.64 -39.90 -74.09
CA LEU A 980 -13.50 -39.16 -74.65
C LEU A 980 -13.81 -38.53 -76.02
N ARG A 981 -13.24 -37.34 -76.27
CA ARG A 981 -13.27 -36.65 -77.56
C ARG A 981 -11.87 -36.31 -78.04
N VAL A 982 -11.32 -37.14 -78.94
CA VAL A 982 -10.02 -36.92 -79.58
C VAL A 982 -10.20 -36.46 -81.04
N PRO A 983 -10.03 -35.16 -81.36
CA PRO A 983 -10.21 -34.63 -82.72
C PRO A 983 -8.95 -34.78 -83.61
N GLY A 984 -8.66 -36.00 -84.04
CA GLY A 984 -7.91 -36.25 -85.30
C GLY A 984 -6.39 -36.38 -85.23
N HIS A 985 -5.77 -36.34 -84.04
CA HIS A 985 -4.33 -36.53 -83.84
C HIS A 985 -3.98 -37.85 -83.11
N CYS A 986 -2.69 -38.09 -82.86
CA CYS A 986 -2.12 -39.42 -82.65
C CYS A 986 -2.10 -39.86 -81.19
N VAL A 987 -3.15 -40.55 -80.74
CA VAL A 987 -3.14 -41.30 -79.46
C VAL A 987 -1.98 -42.30 -79.45
N ARG A 988 -0.98 -42.07 -78.59
CA ARG A 988 0.21 -42.92 -78.47
C ARG A 988 0.13 -43.76 -77.21
N LEU A 989 -0.26 -45.03 -77.39
CA LEU A 989 -0.44 -46.02 -76.32
C LEU A 989 0.59 -47.16 -76.44
N LEU A 990 1.55 -47.21 -75.53
CA LEU A 990 2.43 -48.37 -75.33
C LEU A 990 1.82 -49.30 -74.28
N LEU A 991 0.94 -50.20 -74.72
CA LEU A 991 0.19 -51.12 -73.87
C LEU A 991 0.69 -52.56 -73.98
N SER A 992 0.89 -53.22 -72.84
CA SER A 992 1.07 -54.66 -72.73
C SER A 992 0.25 -55.21 -71.54
N GLY A 993 -0.67 -56.14 -71.80
CA GLY A 993 -1.37 -56.93 -70.76
C GLY A 993 -2.75 -56.44 -70.29
N LEU A 994 -3.09 -55.16 -70.50
CA LEU A 994 -4.29 -54.51 -69.93
C LEU A 994 -5.63 -55.05 -70.49
N ARG A 995 -6.64 -55.21 -69.62
CA ARG A 995 -8.06 -55.25 -70.00
C ARG A 995 -8.61 -53.83 -70.10
N VAL A 996 -9.07 -53.43 -71.29
CA VAL A 996 -9.65 -52.10 -71.54
C VAL A 996 -11.11 -52.25 -71.97
N ASP A 997 -12.04 -51.83 -71.12
CA ASP A 997 -13.47 -51.82 -71.43
C ASP A 997 -13.89 -50.45 -71.98
N PHE A 998 -14.14 -50.41 -73.30
CA PHE A 998 -14.49 -49.19 -74.03
C PHE A 998 -16.00 -48.92 -74.04
N ILE A 999 -16.45 -47.88 -73.33
CA ILE A 999 -17.87 -47.50 -73.30
C ILE A 999 -18.09 -46.24 -74.17
N ALA A 1000 -18.38 -46.52 -75.45
CA ALA A 1000 -18.84 -45.61 -76.50
C ALA A 1000 -17.92 -44.42 -76.90
N PHE A 1001 -17.27 -44.56 -78.06
CA PHE A 1001 -16.63 -43.45 -78.79
C PHE A 1001 -17.65 -42.66 -79.63
N ARG A 1002 -17.50 -41.34 -79.73
CA ARG A 1002 -18.36 -40.46 -80.55
C ARG A 1002 -17.56 -39.79 -81.68
N THR A 1003 -17.22 -40.56 -82.70
CA THR A 1003 -16.42 -40.07 -83.85
C THR A 1003 -17.22 -39.07 -84.71
N SER A 1004 -16.64 -37.89 -84.94
CA SER A 1004 -17.03 -37.01 -86.05
C SER A 1004 -16.61 -37.65 -87.38
N ARG A 1005 -17.35 -37.39 -88.45
CA ARG A 1005 -17.20 -38.11 -89.73
C ARG A 1005 -15.81 -37.91 -90.35
N PRO A 1006 -15.17 -38.97 -90.90
CA PRO A 1006 -13.90 -38.82 -91.59
C PRO A 1006 -14.05 -38.04 -92.91
N ARG A 1007 -13.06 -37.22 -93.24
CA ARG A 1007 -12.70 -36.92 -94.62
C ARG A 1007 -11.47 -37.74 -95.00
N THR A 1008 -11.43 -38.17 -96.25
CA THR A 1008 -10.50 -39.18 -96.77
C THR A 1008 -9.05 -38.73 -96.85
N LEU A 1009 -8.13 -39.61 -96.44
CA LEU A 1009 -6.82 -39.81 -97.07
C LEU A 1009 -6.37 -41.27 -96.83
N ARG A 1010 -5.30 -41.71 -97.53
CA ARG A 1010 -4.69 -43.05 -97.47
C ARG A 1010 -3.16 -42.91 -97.50
N PRO A 1011 -2.41 -43.99 -97.20
CA PRO A 1011 -2.62 -44.99 -96.16
C PRO A 1011 -1.69 -44.77 -94.96
#